data_AF-A0A7R9HQ69-F1
#
_entry.id   AF-A0A7R9HQ69-F1
#
_cell.length_a   1.000
_cell.length_b   1.000
_cell.length_c   1.000
_cell.angle_alpha   90.00
_cell.angle_beta   90.00
_cell.angle_gamma   90.00
#
_symmetry.space_group_name_H-M   'P 1'
#
loop_
_entity.id
_entity.type
_entity.pdbx_description
1 polymer ?
#
loop_
_entity_poly.entity_id
_entity_poly.type
_entity_poly.pdbx_seq_one_letter_code
_entity_poly.pdbx_strand_id
1 'polypeptide(L)'
;MIISNVYYNALIFGVATLTFVESTSMRTKYLTDKPQSSSGDSQYDVEARFALEKMAQEFYFGARDNSSEEWQRGTGRFINKERLDIAEESKNLMPIVVWQEKADEKTKMDEEESNMAEDKPKIVKEKNKMVEDKPKMNEEKPSMAERKSKIAKDKSKTAKEKMKMVKEKPKTVKGVNLKSPAMWQEEAMRFLAEEEPKMAEEKPKIVKGVNLKSPEMWQEEAMRFLAEEEPKMAEEANLKALAAWNYAARMTKKNKDKMDAANARSSTYERVQHERVNLFPRSIMSDPDLRRKLKKMSSLGISAIPDEQLLRFNDILVEMQDIYVSGKGCSYTEPTQYLNGVLASSQNPEELKHAWLEWHRVSGQRMRSLYAEYVELSNMGARLNNYTDASAQWLSLYESPEVQDIPKEVARLWKQLRPLYLQLHAYVRRKLYLKYGVSIVDPRRGIPAHLLGNMWGQIWDNLLNISQPFPDTPSPKVTEALKQQGFTSRKMFQVAEEFFVSLNLSAMPPLFWRNSILEKPTKRRRVNCHSSAWDFMDRKDFRILQCSDVSLRSFLTAHHEMGHIENFVLYKDQPPTYREGANPGFDEAIGDVITLSVMSPKHLKKIGLLSDDEHVESYESNINHLFSVALRKLTLLPFAYVIDLWRWAVFQGSVTPRNYNCHWWYLREKYQGVVPPEKRSEEQFDPGSKFHVAANVPYIRYFISAILEFQMHRHMCKVVGEYDPNDTRKPLHSCDIYQKQQAGTLLRRVMSMGSSQPWPEALKVITGSRCMDASALREYLLPLEHWLTVENEKTGELIGWEHTGEDRATSGGSGMTVAFIIFAVATFLHLWESQCWQLLTAAWSALRPNESVSPSLRHLVHTVEVQMLDRLTGSKNCSHLVMDQDAIN
;
A
#
# COMPACT_ATOMS: atom_id res chain seq x y z
N MET A 1 -11.63 66.17 38.33
CA MET A 1 -12.35 65.06 39.01
C MET A 1 -12.43 63.82 38.09
N ILE A 2 -11.33 63.38 37.45
CA ILE A 2 -11.32 62.20 36.54
C ILE A 2 -10.04 61.36 36.75
N ILE A 3 -9.60 61.20 38.00
CA ILE A 3 -8.44 60.36 38.36
C ILE A 3 -8.79 59.34 39.47
N SER A 4 -9.86 59.56 40.23
CA SER A 4 -10.32 58.64 41.30
C SER A 4 -11.21 57.48 40.81
N ASN A 5 -11.63 57.44 39.54
CA ASN A 5 -12.59 56.44 39.04
C ASN A 5 -11.93 55.27 38.27
N VAL A 6 -10.61 55.29 38.08
CA VAL A 6 -9.85 54.24 37.40
C VAL A 6 -9.52 53.07 38.35
N TYR A 7 -9.30 53.34 39.64
CA TYR A 7 -8.95 52.31 40.63
C TYR A 7 -10.13 51.47 41.11
N TYR A 8 -11.38 51.97 41.04
CA TYR A 8 -12.53 51.26 41.62
C TYR A 8 -13.02 50.10 40.75
N ASN A 9 -12.97 50.23 39.42
CA ASN A 9 -13.35 49.17 38.48
C ASN A 9 -12.25 48.09 38.30
N ALA A 10 -10.99 48.42 38.61
CA ALA A 10 -9.88 47.45 38.55
C ALA A 10 -9.99 46.34 39.62
N LEU A 11 -10.66 46.60 40.75
CA LEU A 11 -10.80 45.63 41.84
C LEU A 11 -11.88 44.56 41.60
N ILE A 12 -12.94 44.89 40.84
CA ILE A 12 -14.12 44.01 40.71
C ILE A 12 -13.86 42.85 39.71
N PHE A 13 -13.09 43.07 38.65
CA PHE A 13 -12.70 42.01 37.72
C PHE A 13 -11.50 41.16 38.20
N GLY A 14 -10.79 41.56 39.26
CA GLY A 14 -9.60 40.87 39.77
C GLY A 14 -9.87 39.69 40.71
N VAL A 15 -11.11 39.53 41.22
CA VAL A 15 -11.43 38.61 42.33
C VAL A 15 -12.23 37.38 41.91
N ALA A 16 -12.88 37.40 40.73
CA ALA A 16 -13.74 36.31 40.26
C ALA A 16 -12.99 35.04 39.78
N THR A 17 -11.66 35.11 39.63
CA THR A 17 -10.86 34.07 38.95
C THR A 17 -10.10 33.12 39.91
N LEU A 18 -10.34 33.20 41.23
CA LEU A 18 -9.45 32.57 42.22
C LEU A 18 -10.13 31.93 43.45
N THR A 19 -11.36 31.44 43.32
CA THR A 19 -12.02 30.58 44.36
C THR A 19 -13.04 29.59 43.78
N PHE A 20 -12.59 28.57 43.05
CA PHE A 20 -13.31 27.28 43.04
C PHE A 20 -12.38 26.09 42.79
N VAL A 21 -11.65 25.71 43.85
CA VAL A 21 -10.80 24.53 43.91
C VAL A 21 -11.45 23.52 44.86
N GLU A 22 -11.52 22.25 44.42
CA GLU A 22 -11.75 21.03 45.21
C GLU A 22 -13.12 20.75 45.90
N SER A 23 -13.28 19.47 46.28
CA SER A 23 -14.28 18.89 47.21
C SER A 23 -15.75 18.64 46.76
N THR A 24 -15.90 17.64 45.89
CA THR A 24 -16.70 16.40 46.15
C THR A 24 -18.06 16.42 46.89
N SER A 25 -19.04 15.74 46.25
CA SER A 25 -20.01 14.79 46.85
C SER A 25 -21.28 15.33 47.54
N MET A 26 -22.45 15.06 46.92
CA MET A 26 -23.55 14.18 47.42
C MET A 26 -24.86 14.47 46.64
N ARG A 27 -25.92 13.63 46.60
CA ARG A 27 -26.05 12.16 46.52
C ARG A 27 -27.55 11.83 46.26
N THR A 28 -27.88 11.10 45.18
CA THR A 28 -29.09 10.25 45.00
C THR A 28 -30.55 10.80 45.06
N LYS A 29 -31.34 10.39 44.05
CA LYS A 29 -32.62 9.61 44.11
C LYS A 29 -34.00 10.25 43.77
N TYR A 30 -34.63 9.62 42.75
CA TYR A 30 -35.97 8.97 42.71
C TYR A 30 -37.19 9.59 41.98
N LEU A 31 -38.05 8.65 41.50
CA LEU A 31 -39.41 8.75 40.90
C LEU A 31 -39.46 9.37 39.47
N THR A 32 -39.72 8.61 38.38
CA THR A 32 -41.00 7.98 37.87
C THR A 32 -42.05 9.04 37.46
N ASP A 33 -42.53 9.13 36.21
CA ASP A 33 -43.34 8.12 35.51
C ASP A 33 -43.50 8.32 33.96
N LYS A 34 -44.31 7.46 33.33
CA LYS A 34 -44.83 7.46 31.94
C LYS A 34 -46.39 7.42 32.00
N PRO A 35 -47.18 7.50 30.90
CA PRO A 35 -46.92 7.90 29.51
C PRO A 35 -48.01 8.90 28.97
N GLN A 36 -48.18 8.97 27.63
CA GLN A 36 -49.29 9.51 26.78
C GLN A 36 -48.91 10.71 25.88
N SER A 37 -49.56 10.98 24.74
CA SER A 37 -49.98 10.16 23.57
C SER A 37 -50.65 11.06 22.50
N SER A 38 -50.71 10.63 21.22
CA SER A 38 -51.62 11.10 20.14
C SER A 38 -51.37 12.52 19.54
N SER A 39 -51.67 12.83 18.26
CA SER A 39 -51.94 12.01 17.04
C SER A 39 -52.08 12.87 15.76
N GLY A 40 -51.87 12.26 14.57
CA GLY A 40 -52.47 12.68 13.28
C GLY A 40 -51.51 13.26 12.21
N ASP A 41 -51.72 13.06 10.89
CA ASP A 41 -52.66 12.12 10.23
C ASP A 41 -52.35 11.90 8.70
N SER A 42 -53.10 10.99 8.04
CA SER A 42 -53.08 10.54 6.62
C SER A 42 -51.89 9.65 6.17
N GLN A 43 -52.00 8.43 5.59
CA GLN A 43 -53.02 7.66 4.82
C GLN A 43 -53.06 8.00 3.31
N TYR A 44 -53.05 7.08 2.33
CA TYR A 44 -53.48 5.65 2.20
C TYR A 44 -52.32 4.70 1.76
N ASP A 45 -52.24 3.36 1.98
CA ASP A 45 -53.19 2.24 2.28
C ASP A 45 -53.80 1.56 1.02
N VAL A 46 -53.73 0.22 0.79
CA VAL A 46 -54.61 -0.92 1.22
C VAL A 46 -54.14 -2.19 0.44
N GLU A 47 -54.43 -3.48 0.69
CA GLU A 47 -54.29 -4.42 1.85
C GLU A 47 -53.10 -5.37 1.47
N ALA A 48 -52.37 -6.14 2.31
CA ALA A 48 -52.57 -6.78 3.62
C ALA A 48 -53.18 -8.21 3.62
N ARG A 49 -52.54 -9.12 4.40
CA ARG A 49 -53.07 -10.20 5.26
C ARG A 49 -51.96 -11.23 5.57
N PHE A 50 -51.33 -11.18 6.74
CA PHE A 50 -51.75 -11.64 8.09
C PHE A 50 -51.40 -13.11 8.39
N ALA A 51 -51.18 -13.40 9.68
CA ALA A 51 -50.48 -14.60 10.15
C ALA A 51 -51.13 -15.21 11.41
N LEU A 52 -50.55 -16.33 11.87
CA LEU A 52 -50.78 -17.07 13.13
C LEU A 52 -52.07 -17.91 13.23
N GLU A 53 -51.90 -19.24 13.29
CA GLU A 53 -52.47 -20.03 14.39
C GLU A 53 -51.65 -21.29 14.74
N LYS A 54 -52.12 -22.08 15.72
CA LYS A 54 -51.35 -22.96 16.63
C LYS A 54 -50.90 -24.33 16.08
N MET A 55 -49.97 -24.94 16.83
CA MET A 55 -49.74 -26.39 16.93
C MET A 55 -50.98 -27.15 17.46
N ALA A 56 -51.28 -28.34 16.91
CA ALA A 56 -51.79 -29.50 17.68
C ALA A 56 -51.81 -30.82 16.85
N GLN A 57 -51.03 -31.81 17.32
CA GLN A 57 -51.26 -33.28 17.35
C GLN A 57 -51.71 -34.10 16.11
N GLU A 58 -51.36 -35.39 16.19
CA GLU A 58 -51.53 -36.47 15.22
C GLU A 58 -52.95 -37.08 15.26
N PHE A 59 -53.38 -37.81 14.19
CA PHE A 59 -53.75 -39.24 14.30
C PHE A 59 -54.09 -39.91 12.94
N TYR A 60 -53.48 -41.09 12.71
CA TYR A 60 -53.94 -42.28 11.96
C TYR A 60 -54.87 -42.20 10.71
N PHE A 61 -54.41 -42.83 9.62
CA PHE A 61 -54.98 -44.10 9.12
C PHE A 61 -53.93 -44.92 8.34
N GLY A 62 -54.16 -46.23 8.11
CA GLY A 62 -53.23 -47.11 7.38
C GLY A 62 -53.80 -48.50 7.04
N ALA A 63 -52.95 -49.41 6.53
CA ALA A 63 -53.28 -50.71 5.88
C ALA A 63 -53.95 -50.58 4.50
N ARG A 64 -53.90 -51.52 3.53
CA ARG A 64 -53.48 -52.95 3.39
C ARG A 64 -53.28 -53.23 1.85
N ASP A 65 -52.89 -54.35 1.21
CA ASP A 65 -52.36 -55.74 1.40
C ASP A 65 -51.87 -56.20 -0.04
N ASN A 66 -51.28 -57.34 -0.44
CA ASN A 66 -50.66 -58.57 0.12
C ASN A 66 -49.78 -59.24 -1.02
N SER A 67 -49.29 -60.48 -0.84
CA SER A 67 -48.66 -61.44 -1.81
C SER A 67 -47.29 -61.08 -2.42
N SER A 68 -46.18 -61.87 -2.35
CA SER A 68 -45.85 -63.32 -2.19
C SER A 68 -45.77 -64.12 -3.51
N GLU A 69 -44.84 -65.06 -3.75
CA GLU A 69 -43.71 -65.63 -2.97
C GLU A 69 -42.68 -66.31 -3.90
N GLU A 70 -41.43 -66.59 -3.46
CA GLU A 70 -40.60 -67.82 -3.69
C GLU A 70 -39.09 -67.60 -3.33
N TRP A 71 -38.26 -68.61 -3.01
CA TRP A 71 -38.36 -69.61 -1.91
C TRP A 71 -36.93 -70.10 -1.47
N GLN A 72 -36.67 -70.06 -0.15
CA GLN A 72 -35.54 -70.53 0.69
C GLN A 72 -34.32 -71.36 0.16
N ARG A 73 -33.10 -71.05 0.70
CA ARG A 73 -32.20 -71.91 1.58
C ARG A 73 -30.72 -71.43 1.52
N GLY A 74 -29.89 -71.47 2.57
CA GLY A 74 -30.11 -71.76 4.00
C GLY A 74 -28.80 -71.73 4.85
N THR A 75 -28.88 -71.16 6.07
CA THR A 75 -28.06 -71.40 7.31
C THR A 75 -26.56 -71.74 7.28
N GLY A 76 -25.74 -71.06 8.11
CA GLY A 76 -24.71 -71.75 8.93
C GLY A 76 -23.39 -71.03 9.27
N ARG A 77 -23.20 -70.68 10.55
CA ARG A 77 -21.97 -70.14 11.19
C ARG A 77 -20.70 -71.03 11.01
N PHE A 78 -19.49 -70.46 10.98
CA PHE A 78 -18.53 -70.41 12.13
C PHE A 78 -17.09 -69.89 11.81
N ILE A 79 -16.55 -69.10 12.76
CA ILE A 79 -15.14 -68.83 13.19
C ILE A 79 -13.92 -68.88 12.22
N ASN A 80 -13.05 -67.87 12.38
CA ASN A 80 -11.68 -67.69 11.85
C ASN A 80 -10.72 -68.90 11.93
N LYS A 81 -9.80 -68.98 10.97
CA LYS A 81 -8.34 -69.09 11.26
C LYS A 81 -7.44 -68.56 10.12
N GLU A 82 -6.27 -68.04 10.49
CA GLU A 82 -5.20 -67.57 9.61
C GLU A 82 -4.24 -68.70 9.14
N ARG A 83 -3.39 -68.38 8.14
CA ARG A 83 -1.98 -68.86 7.95
C ARG A 83 -1.77 -70.37 7.76
N LEU A 84 -1.24 -70.88 6.65
CA LEU A 84 0.03 -70.50 6.00
C LEU A 84 0.13 -71.16 4.61
N ASP A 85 0.82 -70.52 3.66
CA ASP A 85 2.01 -71.10 2.99
C ASP A 85 2.66 -70.06 2.04
N ILE A 86 3.91 -70.29 1.64
CA ILE A 86 4.78 -69.33 0.94
C ILE A 86 5.55 -70.03 -0.21
N ALA A 87 5.69 -69.31 -1.33
CA ALA A 87 6.50 -69.67 -2.52
C ALA A 87 5.94 -70.86 -3.35
N GLU A 88 6.36 -71.08 -4.61
CA GLU A 88 7.46 -70.44 -5.34
C GLU A 88 7.16 -70.22 -6.85
N GLU A 89 7.97 -69.34 -7.46
CA GLU A 89 8.24 -69.18 -8.90
C GLU A 89 7.10 -68.96 -9.93
N SER A 90 6.79 -67.68 -10.14
CA SER A 90 6.63 -67.12 -11.50
C SER A 90 7.51 -65.86 -11.65
N LYS A 91 8.80 -66.05 -11.97
CA LYS A 91 9.77 -64.95 -12.17
C LYS A 91 9.83 -64.49 -13.65
N ASN A 92 10.28 -63.25 -13.83
CA ASN A 92 10.74 -62.59 -15.07
C ASN A 92 9.69 -61.99 -16.01
N LEU A 93 9.42 -60.68 -15.86
CA LEU A 93 9.79 -59.62 -16.84
C LEU A 93 9.20 -58.25 -16.43
N MET A 94 10.00 -57.38 -15.81
CA MET A 94 9.81 -55.90 -15.66
C MET A 94 11.14 -55.29 -15.09
N PRO A 95 11.41 -53.98 -15.23
CA PRO A 95 12.78 -53.48 -15.46
C PRO A 95 13.63 -53.13 -14.23
N ILE A 96 14.96 -53.11 -14.48
CA ILE A 96 16.07 -53.04 -13.52
C ILE A 96 16.25 -51.69 -12.79
N VAL A 97 15.69 -50.60 -13.33
CA VAL A 97 16.03 -49.21 -12.93
C VAL A 97 15.83 -48.92 -11.43
N VAL A 98 14.72 -49.40 -10.85
CA VAL A 98 14.30 -49.07 -9.46
C VAL A 98 15.23 -49.65 -8.38
N TRP A 99 16.05 -50.65 -8.71
CA TRP A 99 17.01 -51.24 -7.77
C TRP A 99 18.37 -50.55 -7.75
N GLN A 100 18.76 -49.84 -8.83
CA GLN A 100 20.02 -49.10 -8.84
C GLN A 100 19.93 -47.81 -8.03
N GLU A 101 18.85 -47.04 -8.17
CA GLU A 101 18.67 -45.77 -7.44
C GLU A 101 18.71 -45.99 -5.91
N LYS A 102 18.08 -47.06 -5.40
CA LYS A 102 18.11 -47.41 -3.96
C LYS A 102 19.44 -47.98 -3.48
N ALA A 103 20.27 -48.52 -4.36
CA ALA A 103 21.64 -48.90 -4.01
C ALA A 103 22.50 -47.62 -3.90
N ASP A 104 22.43 -46.75 -4.90
CA ASP A 104 23.22 -45.51 -4.97
C ASP A 104 22.86 -44.51 -3.85
N GLU A 105 21.60 -44.44 -3.42
CA GLU A 105 21.19 -43.66 -2.23
C GLU A 105 21.82 -44.21 -0.94
N LYS A 106 21.79 -45.54 -0.75
CA LYS A 106 22.35 -46.16 0.44
C LYS A 106 23.87 -45.99 0.50
N THR A 107 24.58 -46.23 -0.60
CA THR A 107 26.05 -46.07 -0.63
C THR A 107 26.47 -44.64 -0.30
N LYS A 108 25.71 -43.61 -0.71
CA LYS A 108 25.96 -42.21 -0.33
C LYS A 108 25.72 -41.95 1.16
N MET A 109 24.69 -42.53 1.77
CA MET A 109 24.47 -42.41 3.21
C MET A 109 25.61 -43.07 4.01
N ASP A 110 26.04 -44.26 3.61
CA ASP A 110 27.14 -44.99 4.25
C ASP A 110 28.49 -44.21 4.09
N GLU A 111 28.71 -43.52 2.96
CA GLU A 111 29.84 -42.59 2.77
C GLU A 111 29.74 -41.31 3.63
N GLU A 112 28.58 -40.66 3.72
CA GLU A 112 28.41 -39.44 4.52
C GLU A 112 28.59 -39.72 6.03
N GLU A 113 28.10 -40.84 6.54
CA GLU A 113 28.28 -41.22 7.95
C GLU A 113 29.75 -41.54 8.28
N SER A 114 30.47 -42.18 7.36
CA SER A 114 31.92 -42.41 7.46
C SER A 114 32.72 -41.09 7.52
N ASN A 115 32.42 -40.15 6.62
CA ASN A 115 33.06 -38.83 6.61
C ASN A 115 32.78 -38.04 7.90
N MET A 116 31.56 -38.10 8.44
CA MET A 116 31.22 -37.49 9.74
C MET A 116 31.95 -38.14 10.93
N ALA A 117 32.34 -39.42 10.84
CA ALA A 117 33.13 -40.08 11.87
C ALA A 117 34.58 -39.57 11.90
N GLU A 118 35.20 -39.38 10.72
CA GLU A 118 36.57 -38.86 10.62
C GLU A 118 36.72 -37.40 11.06
N ASP A 119 35.72 -36.55 10.81
CA ASP A 119 35.85 -35.11 11.07
C ASP A 119 35.65 -34.71 12.54
N LYS A 120 34.95 -35.54 13.34
CA LYS A 120 34.75 -35.28 14.79
C LYS A 120 36.08 -35.08 15.55
N PRO A 121 37.11 -35.94 15.41
CA PRO A 121 38.44 -35.71 16.00
C PRO A 121 39.12 -34.41 15.51
N LYS A 122 38.99 -34.07 14.21
CA LYS A 122 39.60 -32.88 13.60
C LYS A 122 39.02 -31.60 14.23
N ILE A 123 37.69 -31.54 14.34
CA ILE A 123 36.94 -30.41 14.93
C ILE A 123 37.30 -30.21 16.42
N VAL A 124 37.45 -31.28 17.21
CA VAL A 124 37.87 -31.17 18.63
C VAL A 124 39.29 -30.60 18.72
N LYS A 125 40.19 -30.99 17.82
CA LYS A 125 41.58 -30.53 17.80
C LYS A 125 41.69 -29.04 17.46
N GLU A 126 40.90 -28.56 16.49
CA GLU A 126 40.79 -27.11 16.20
C GLU A 126 40.17 -26.33 17.37
N LYS A 127 39.12 -26.87 17.99
CA LYS A 127 38.43 -26.22 19.11
C LYS A 127 39.33 -25.99 20.32
N ASN A 128 40.23 -26.95 20.62
CA ASN A 128 41.24 -26.79 21.67
C ASN A 128 42.29 -25.73 21.29
N LYS A 129 42.78 -25.73 20.03
CA LYS A 129 43.70 -24.71 19.53
C LYS A 129 43.12 -23.29 19.61
N MET A 130 41.83 -23.13 19.33
CA MET A 130 41.10 -21.85 19.50
C MET A 130 40.99 -21.40 20.97
N VAL A 131 41.15 -22.29 21.95
CA VAL A 131 41.23 -21.92 23.37
C VAL A 131 42.65 -21.47 23.74
N GLU A 132 43.69 -22.13 23.20
CA GLU A 132 45.10 -21.82 23.45
C GLU A 132 45.57 -20.49 22.81
N ASP A 133 45.06 -20.12 21.63
CA ASP A 133 45.41 -18.86 20.95
C ASP A 133 44.63 -17.63 21.49
N LYS A 134 43.63 -17.87 22.35
CA LYS A 134 42.73 -16.83 22.90
C LYS A 134 43.43 -15.75 23.75
N PRO A 135 44.48 -16.02 24.54
CA PRO A 135 45.26 -14.98 25.24
C PRO A 135 46.06 -14.10 24.28
N LYS A 136 46.74 -14.70 23.29
CA LYS A 136 47.58 -13.99 22.30
C LYS A 136 46.77 -12.96 21.51
N MET A 137 45.55 -13.33 21.10
CA MET A 137 44.59 -12.41 20.46
C MET A 137 44.16 -11.21 21.32
N ASN A 138 44.41 -11.23 22.63
CA ASN A 138 44.12 -10.13 23.54
C ASN A 138 45.27 -9.11 23.56
N GLU A 139 46.51 -9.57 23.44
CA GLU A 139 47.74 -8.77 23.45
C GLU A 139 47.94 -7.99 22.13
N GLU A 140 47.49 -8.51 20.99
CA GLU A 140 47.58 -7.80 19.69
C GLU A 140 46.62 -6.61 19.53
N LYS A 141 45.64 -6.44 20.44
CA LYS A 141 44.57 -5.43 20.30
C LYS A 141 45.07 -3.97 20.17
N PRO A 142 46.09 -3.50 20.91
CA PRO A 142 46.60 -2.12 20.76
C PRO A 142 47.24 -1.88 19.38
N SER A 143 48.06 -2.83 18.90
CA SER A 143 48.67 -2.79 17.55
C SER A 143 47.61 -2.73 16.44
N MET A 144 46.51 -3.48 16.61
CA MET A 144 45.35 -3.43 15.72
C MET A 144 44.59 -2.09 15.76
N ALA A 145 44.59 -1.38 16.89
CA ALA A 145 44.00 -0.04 17.00
C ALA A 145 44.86 1.02 16.28
N GLU A 146 46.18 1.01 16.46
CA GLU A 146 47.10 1.89 15.73
C GLU A 146 47.05 1.65 14.22
N ARG A 147 47.06 0.38 13.77
CA ARG A 147 46.90 0.04 12.34
C ARG A 147 45.60 0.58 11.77
N LYS A 148 44.48 0.52 12.51
CA LYS A 148 43.19 1.13 12.10
C LYS A 148 43.28 2.66 12.01
N SER A 149 43.94 3.32 12.96
CA SER A 149 44.17 4.78 12.94
C SER A 149 45.01 5.21 11.72
N LYS A 150 46.07 4.46 11.41
CA LYS A 150 46.92 4.69 10.22
C LYS A 150 46.13 4.52 8.92
N ILE A 151 45.39 3.41 8.78
CA ILE A 151 44.49 3.14 7.65
C ILE A 151 43.40 4.22 7.50
N ALA A 152 42.90 4.82 8.58
CA ALA A 152 41.94 5.92 8.51
C ALA A 152 42.56 7.21 7.95
N LYS A 153 43.79 7.54 8.36
CA LYS A 153 44.56 8.66 7.80
C LYS A 153 44.91 8.43 6.32
N ASP A 154 45.35 7.23 5.97
CA ASP A 154 45.67 6.86 4.59
C ASP A 154 44.42 6.90 3.70
N LYS A 155 43.26 6.41 4.17
CA LYS A 155 41.98 6.56 3.44
C LYS A 155 41.59 8.01 3.20
N SER A 156 41.81 8.91 4.17
CA SER A 156 41.57 10.36 4.00
C SER A 156 42.50 10.97 2.94
N LYS A 157 43.77 10.57 2.92
CA LYS A 157 44.73 10.97 1.87
C LYS A 157 44.30 10.44 0.49
N THR A 158 43.98 9.15 0.38
CA THR A 158 43.49 8.52 -0.86
C THR A 158 42.18 9.13 -1.34
N ALA A 159 41.30 9.60 -0.46
CA ALA A 159 40.07 10.31 -0.85
C ALA A 159 40.38 11.67 -1.50
N LYS A 160 41.31 12.44 -0.94
CA LYS A 160 41.77 13.71 -1.54
C LYS A 160 42.50 13.48 -2.87
N GLU A 161 43.33 12.45 -2.96
CA GLU A 161 44.00 12.05 -4.21
C GLU A 161 42.99 11.58 -5.27
N LYS A 162 41.92 10.86 -4.87
CA LYS A 162 40.81 10.51 -5.78
C LYS A 162 40.02 11.73 -6.26
N MET A 163 39.72 12.70 -5.39
CA MET A 163 39.09 13.97 -5.81
C MET A 163 39.97 14.74 -6.80
N LYS A 164 41.31 14.61 -6.72
CA LYS A 164 42.22 15.18 -7.72
C LYS A 164 42.19 14.39 -9.04
N MET A 165 42.30 13.06 -8.99
CA MET A 165 42.22 12.20 -10.20
C MET A 165 40.88 12.29 -10.94
N VAL A 166 39.76 12.52 -10.23
CA VAL A 166 38.44 12.72 -10.86
C VAL A 166 38.37 14.01 -11.70
N LYS A 167 39.24 14.99 -11.44
CA LYS A 167 39.39 16.19 -12.29
C LYS A 167 40.35 16.00 -13.47
N GLU A 168 41.05 14.87 -13.56
CA GLU A 168 42.21 14.69 -14.45
C GLU A 168 42.27 13.31 -15.15
N LYS A 169 41.22 12.90 -15.90
CA LYS A 169 41.36 12.10 -17.17
C LYS A 169 40.06 11.64 -17.87
N PRO A 170 40.02 11.67 -19.22
CA PRO A 170 39.21 10.78 -20.06
C PRO A 170 40.05 9.63 -20.68
N LYS A 171 39.38 8.51 -21.04
CA LYS A 171 39.93 7.32 -21.76
C LYS A 171 41.00 6.52 -20.93
N THR A 172 41.05 5.19 -20.88
CA THR A 172 40.64 4.14 -21.83
C THR A 172 40.52 2.78 -21.12
N VAL A 173 39.54 1.93 -21.49
CA VAL A 173 39.62 0.46 -21.31
C VAL A 173 38.93 -0.21 -22.52
N LYS A 174 39.57 -1.17 -23.19
CA LYS A 174 38.94 -2.03 -24.20
C LYS A 174 38.42 -3.31 -23.53
N GLY A 175 37.35 -3.92 -24.06
CA GLY A 175 37.10 -5.36 -23.80
C GLY A 175 35.72 -5.82 -23.33
N VAL A 176 34.69 -4.97 -23.25
CA VAL A 176 33.27 -5.38 -23.32
C VAL A 176 32.51 -4.25 -24.02
N ASN A 177 31.85 -4.53 -25.15
CA ASN A 177 31.17 -3.48 -25.93
C ASN A 177 29.74 -3.22 -25.43
N LEU A 178 29.62 -2.73 -24.19
CA LEU A 178 28.41 -2.08 -23.70
C LEU A 178 28.61 -0.56 -23.86
N LYS A 179 27.83 0.08 -24.73
CA LYS A 179 27.84 1.53 -24.91
C LYS A 179 27.58 2.22 -23.55
N SER A 180 28.38 3.24 -23.24
CA SER A 180 28.22 4.03 -22.01
C SER A 180 26.94 4.89 -22.08
N PRO A 181 26.38 5.33 -20.94
CA PRO A 181 25.24 6.26 -20.94
C PRO A 181 25.52 7.53 -21.76
N ALA A 182 26.75 8.05 -21.70
CA ALA A 182 27.17 9.19 -22.52
C ALA A 182 27.18 8.89 -24.03
N MET A 183 27.55 7.67 -24.46
CA MET A 183 27.46 7.29 -25.88
C MET A 183 26.02 6.98 -26.31
N TRP A 184 25.15 6.50 -25.41
CA TRP A 184 23.71 6.42 -25.70
C TRP A 184 23.08 7.81 -25.77
N GLN A 185 23.54 8.78 -24.98
CA GLN A 185 23.17 10.19 -25.14
C GLN A 185 23.73 10.76 -26.45
N GLU A 186 24.99 10.54 -26.82
CA GLU A 186 25.52 10.97 -28.14
C GLU A 186 24.75 10.32 -29.31
N GLU A 187 24.33 9.06 -29.18
CA GLU A 187 23.61 8.34 -30.24
C GLU A 187 22.13 8.73 -30.30
N ALA A 188 21.47 8.96 -29.16
CA ALA A 188 20.13 9.54 -29.12
C ALA A 188 20.12 11.00 -29.58
N MET A 189 21.14 11.80 -29.22
CA MET A 189 21.30 13.18 -29.71
C MET A 189 21.71 13.22 -31.18
N ARG A 190 22.39 12.20 -31.73
CA ARG A 190 22.58 12.04 -33.17
C ARG A 190 21.29 11.65 -33.88
N PHE A 191 20.55 10.67 -33.36
CA PHE A 191 19.25 10.30 -33.89
C PHE A 191 18.29 11.50 -33.88
N LEU A 192 18.25 12.27 -32.80
CA LEU A 192 17.53 13.54 -32.74
C LEU A 192 18.11 14.57 -33.74
N ALA A 193 19.43 14.77 -33.83
CA ALA A 193 20.00 15.70 -34.81
C ALA A 193 19.82 15.28 -36.29
N GLU A 194 19.58 14.00 -36.57
CA GLU A 194 19.31 13.46 -37.91
C GLU A 194 17.81 13.38 -38.23
N GLU A 195 16.95 13.12 -37.25
CA GLU A 195 15.49 12.99 -37.41
C GLU A 195 14.70 14.25 -37.04
N GLU A 196 15.15 15.09 -36.10
CA GLU A 196 14.49 16.38 -35.82
C GLU A 196 14.41 17.26 -37.07
N PRO A 197 15.43 17.38 -37.95
CA PRO A 197 15.29 18.16 -39.17
C PRO A 197 14.22 17.58 -40.12
N LYS A 198 14.22 16.25 -40.31
CA LYS A 198 13.25 15.54 -41.18
C LYS A 198 11.83 15.70 -40.64
N MET A 199 11.64 15.37 -39.35
CA MET A 199 10.38 15.55 -38.64
C MET A 199 10.00 17.03 -38.47
N ALA A 200 10.92 18.00 -38.60
CA ALA A 200 10.61 19.44 -38.59
C ALA A 200 10.28 20.01 -39.97
N GLU A 201 10.65 19.33 -41.05
CA GLU A 201 10.04 19.56 -42.37
C GLU A 201 8.64 18.94 -42.46
N GLU A 202 8.38 17.85 -41.72
CA GLU A 202 7.03 17.26 -41.56
C GLU A 202 6.17 17.92 -40.46
N LYS A 203 6.75 18.67 -39.51
CA LYS A 203 5.98 19.49 -38.55
C LYS A 203 5.14 20.50 -39.36
N PRO A 204 3.83 20.63 -39.06
CA PRO A 204 2.92 21.36 -39.93
C PRO A 204 3.21 22.88 -39.93
N LYS A 205 3.98 23.33 -40.93
CA LYS A 205 4.04 24.73 -41.34
C LYS A 205 2.62 25.14 -41.79
N ILE A 206 1.91 25.92 -40.96
CA ILE A 206 0.56 26.38 -41.28
C ILE A 206 0.61 27.38 -42.44
N VAL A 207 0.52 26.85 -43.66
CA VAL A 207 0.48 27.62 -44.91
C VAL A 207 -0.87 27.37 -45.58
N LYS A 208 -1.72 28.40 -45.57
CA LYS A 208 -2.97 28.46 -46.36
C LYS A 208 -4.01 27.33 -46.14
N GLY A 209 -4.19 26.90 -44.88
CA GLY A 209 -5.47 26.33 -44.43
C GLY A 209 -5.87 24.95 -44.95
N VAL A 210 -4.93 24.14 -45.43
CA VAL A 210 -5.18 22.73 -45.79
C VAL A 210 -4.51 21.81 -44.77
N ASN A 211 -5.27 20.88 -44.19
CA ASN A 211 -4.73 19.80 -43.37
C ASN A 211 -4.33 18.64 -44.30
N LEU A 212 -3.03 18.34 -44.43
CA LEU A 212 -2.48 17.55 -45.55
C LEU A 212 -2.59 16.02 -45.41
N LYS A 213 -3.09 15.51 -44.28
CA LYS A 213 -3.37 14.10 -44.03
C LYS A 213 -4.80 13.97 -43.48
N SER A 214 -5.59 13.04 -44.03
CA SER A 214 -6.94 12.75 -43.53
C SER A 214 -6.89 12.03 -42.16
N PRO A 215 -7.99 11.95 -41.41
CA PRO A 215 -8.04 11.16 -40.17
C PRO A 215 -7.59 9.70 -40.37
N GLU A 216 -7.97 9.10 -41.49
CA GLU A 216 -7.64 7.72 -41.87
C GLU A 216 -6.13 7.58 -42.11
N MET A 217 -5.51 8.50 -42.86
CA MET A 217 -4.05 8.51 -43.08
C MET A 217 -3.27 8.62 -41.76
N TRP A 218 -3.73 9.46 -40.83
CA TRP A 218 -3.14 9.55 -39.49
C TRP A 218 -3.29 8.25 -38.68
N GLN A 219 -4.39 7.52 -38.87
CA GLN A 219 -4.56 6.20 -38.24
C GLN A 219 -3.64 5.15 -38.86
N GLU A 220 -3.51 5.08 -40.18
CA GLU A 220 -2.59 4.16 -40.88
C GLU A 220 -1.12 4.40 -40.52
N GLU A 221 -0.74 5.67 -40.32
CA GLU A 221 0.62 6.05 -39.90
C GLU A 221 0.89 5.69 -38.44
N ALA A 222 -0.07 5.94 -37.54
CA ALA A 222 0.04 5.56 -36.14
C ALA A 222 0.02 4.04 -35.93
N MET A 223 -0.74 3.28 -36.72
CA MET A 223 -0.72 1.81 -36.71
C MET A 223 0.64 1.26 -37.15
N ARG A 224 1.26 1.83 -38.20
CA ARG A 224 2.63 1.46 -38.62
C ARG A 224 3.67 1.79 -37.55
N PHE A 225 3.62 3.00 -36.98
CA PHE A 225 4.47 3.41 -35.86
C PHE A 225 4.38 2.44 -34.67
N LEU A 226 3.18 2.04 -34.25
CA LEU A 226 3.01 1.08 -33.15
C LEU A 226 3.52 -0.32 -33.51
N ALA A 227 3.28 -0.80 -34.74
CA ALA A 227 3.80 -2.09 -35.19
C ALA A 227 5.34 -2.14 -35.20
N GLU A 228 6.00 -1.00 -35.46
CA GLU A 228 7.46 -0.87 -35.40
C GLU A 228 8.01 -0.63 -33.99
N GLU A 229 7.27 0.01 -33.08
CA GLU A 229 7.75 0.35 -31.73
C GLU A 229 7.38 -0.67 -30.65
N GLU A 230 6.22 -1.33 -30.71
CA GLU A 230 5.83 -2.34 -29.71
C GLU A 230 6.91 -3.44 -29.51
N PRO A 231 7.60 -3.97 -30.55
CA PRO A 231 8.71 -4.90 -30.35
C PRO A 231 9.91 -4.28 -29.62
N LYS A 232 10.25 -3.03 -29.94
CA LYS A 232 11.38 -2.29 -29.33
C LYS A 232 11.10 -1.95 -27.86
N MET A 233 9.86 -1.55 -27.55
CA MET A 233 9.38 -1.34 -26.18
C MET A 233 9.53 -2.60 -25.33
N ALA A 234 9.21 -3.78 -25.88
CA ALA A 234 9.40 -5.05 -25.18
C ALA A 234 10.87 -5.37 -24.91
N GLU A 235 11.78 -5.08 -25.85
CA GLU A 235 13.23 -5.25 -25.65
C GLU A 235 13.79 -4.31 -24.57
N GLU A 236 13.50 -3.02 -24.63
CA GLU A 236 13.95 -2.04 -23.63
C GLU A 236 13.41 -2.38 -22.23
N ALA A 237 12.12 -2.77 -22.13
CA ALA A 237 11.52 -3.21 -20.88
C ALA A 237 12.15 -4.51 -20.35
N ASN A 238 12.49 -5.47 -21.23
CA ASN A 238 13.22 -6.68 -20.84
C ASN A 238 14.61 -6.36 -20.28
N LEU A 239 15.36 -5.48 -20.93
CA LEU A 239 16.68 -5.03 -20.47
C LEU A 239 16.61 -4.33 -19.11
N LYS A 240 15.61 -3.47 -18.91
CA LYS A 240 15.29 -2.79 -17.63
C LYS A 240 14.96 -3.81 -16.54
N ALA A 241 14.04 -4.75 -16.80
CA ALA A 241 13.63 -5.81 -15.88
C ALA A 241 14.79 -6.75 -15.50
N LEU A 242 15.60 -7.17 -16.47
CA LEU A 242 16.80 -7.97 -16.23
C LEU A 242 17.82 -7.24 -15.33
N ALA A 243 18.05 -5.95 -15.55
CA ALA A 243 18.98 -5.18 -14.74
C ALA A 243 18.46 -4.97 -13.30
N ALA A 244 17.18 -4.62 -13.15
CA ALA A 244 16.51 -4.45 -11.87
C ALA A 244 16.45 -5.76 -11.06
N TRP A 245 16.06 -6.88 -11.69
CA TRP A 245 16.10 -8.21 -11.07
C TRP A 245 17.50 -8.55 -10.58
N ASN A 246 18.54 -8.34 -11.39
CA ASN A 246 19.91 -8.63 -10.99
C ASN A 246 20.35 -7.84 -9.73
N TYR A 247 19.82 -6.62 -9.53
CA TYR A 247 20.03 -5.87 -8.30
C TYR A 247 19.17 -6.39 -7.13
N ALA A 248 17.86 -6.55 -7.30
CA ALA A 248 16.95 -7.05 -6.25
C ALA A 248 17.37 -8.44 -5.74
N ALA A 249 17.68 -9.35 -6.67
CA ALA A 249 18.17 -10.70 -6.40
C ALA A 249 19.58 -10.73 -5.78
N ARG A 250 20.42 -9.69 -5.97
CA ARG A 250 21.79 -9.63 -5.43
C ARG A 250 22.26 -8.18 -5.27
N MET A 251 21.89 -7.57 -4.15
CA MET A 251 22.16 -6.16 -3.87
C MET A 251 23.67 -5.91 -3.70
N THR A 252 24.28 -5.37 -4.73
CA THR A 252 25.72 -5.05 -4.81
C THR A 252 25.91 -3.78 -5.64
N LYS A 253 26.97 -2.99 -5.38
CA LYS A 253 27.22 -1.76 -6.15
C LYS A 253 27.27 -2.03 -7.66
N LYS A 254 28.00 -3.08 -8.10
CA LYS A 254 28.08 -3.47 -9.52
C LYS A 254 26.72 -3.75 -10.18
N ASN A 255 25.76 -4.28 -9.42
CA ASN A 255 24.42 -4.54 -9.96
C ASN A 255 23.52 -3.28 -9.90
N LYS A 256 23.69 -2.41 -8.89
CA LYS A 256 23.05 -1.08 -8.88
C LYS A 256 23.55 -0.23 -10.05
N ASP A 257 24.87 -0.11 -10.23
CA ASP A 257 25.50 0.63 -11.33
C ASP A 257 24.97 0.19 -12.72
N LYS A 258 24.62 -1.11 -12.87
CA LYS A 258 23.98 -1.65 -14.07
C LYS A 258 22.49 -1.32 -14.18
N MET A 259 21.75 -1.43 -13.08
CA MET A 259 20.33 -1.08 -13.03
C MET A 259 20.11 0.41 -13.32
N ASP A 260 20.92 1.28 -12.71
CA ASP A 260 20.86 2.73 -12.92
C ASP A 260 21.16 3.09 -14.38
N ALA A 261 22.14 2.44 -15.01
CA ALA A 261 22.45 2.63 -16.42
C ALA A 261 21.35 2.12 -17.37
N ALA A 262 20.67 1.01 -17.02
CA ALA A 262 19.53 0.50 -17.79
C ALA A 262 18.30 1.41 -17.64
N ASN A 263 18.04 1.93 -16.43
CA ASN A 263 17.00 2.93 -16.19
C ASN A 263 17.26 4.21 -16.99
N ALA A 264 18.50 4.71 -17.03
CA ALA A 264 18.87 5.88 -17.83
C ALA A 264 18.60 5.67 -19.32
N ARG A 265 19.02 4.52 -19.90
CA ARG A 265 18.70 4.15 -21.30
C ARG A 265 17.19 4.13 -21.54
N SER A 266 16.43 3.51 -20.64
CA SER A 266 14.97 3.45 -20.73
C SER A 266 14.35 4.85 -20.73
N SER A 267 14.74 5.75 -19.82
CA SER A 267 14.24 7.13 -19.79
C SER A 267 14.63 7.94 -21.04
N THR A 268 15.79 7.68 -21.65
CA THR A 268 16.15 8.29 -22.95
C THR A 268 15.25 7.77 -24.08
N TYR A 269 15.02 6.45 -24.16
CA TYR A 269 14.11 5.86 -25.14
C TYR A 269 12.67 6.36 -24.97
N GLU A 270 12.14 6.35 -23.73
CA GLU A 270 10.83 6.89 -23.36
C GLU A 270 10.63 8.33 -23.87
N ARG A 271 11.64 9.21 -23.71
CA ARG A 271 11.61 10.60 -24.20
C ARG A 271 11.56 10.70 -25.72
N VAL A 272 12.36 9.91 -26.44
CA VAL A 272 12.32 9.88 -27.93
C VAL A 272 10.95 9.41 -28.43
N GLN A 273 10.32 8.43 -27.77
CA GLN A 273 8.98 7.98 -28.16
C GLN A 273 7.89 8.98 -27.78
N HIS A 274 7.99 9.68 -26.65
CA HIS A 274 7.03 10.72 -26.25
C HIS A 274 6.91 11.84 -27.30
N GLU A 275 8.03 12.36 -27.80
CA GLU A 275 8.04 13.37 -28.86
C GLU A 275 7.32 12.88 -30.12
N ARG A 276 7.63 11.66 -30.57
CA ARG A 276 7.00 11.03 -31.76
C ARG A 276 5.51 10.79 -31.54
N VAL A 277 5.11 10.29 -30.37
CA VAL A 277 3.71 10.01 -30.00
C VAL A 277 2.86 11.29 -29.97
N ASN A 278 3.44 12.41 -29.55
CA ASN A 278 2.74 13.69 -29.49
C ASN A 278 2.51 14.36 -30.86
N LEU A 279 3.18 13.90 -31.92
CA LEU A 279 2.88 14.35 -33.29
C LEU A 279 1.50 13.87 -33.77
N PHE A 280 0.99 12.77 -33.21
CA PHE A 280 -0.28 12.17 -33.66
C PHE A 280 -1.51 12.92 -33.13
N PRO A 281 -2.43 13.38 -34.00
CA PRO A 281 -3.63 14.11 -33.60
C PRO A 281 -4.72 13.16 -33.06
N ARG A 282 -4.50 12.65 -31.84
CA ARG A 282 -5.36 11.67 -31.15
C ARG A 282 -6.85 12.03 -31.10
N SER A 283 -7.22 13.31 -31.18
CA SER A 283 -8.61 13.77 -31.14
C SER A 283 -9.41 13.48 -32.43
N ILE A 284 -8.77 13.38 -33.60
CA ILE A 284 -9.46 13.13 -34.88
C ILE A 284 -9.47 11.65 -35.28
N MET A 285 -8.65 10.81 -34.64
CA MET A 285 -8.63 9.37 -34.87
C MET A 285 -9.95 8.72 -34.45
N SER A 286 -10.53 7.87 -35.30
CA SER A 286 -11.78 7.15 -35.01
C SER A 286 -11.60 5.98 -34.05
N ASP A 287 -10.47 5.27 -34.12
CA ASP A 287 -10.19 4.04 -33.36
C ASP A 287 -9.94 4.33 -31.86
N PRO A 288 -10.73 3.73 -30.93
CA PRO A 288 -10.50 3.85 -29.48
C PRO A 288 -9.23 3.15 -28.98
N ASP A 289 -8.80 2.03 -29.56
CA ASP A 289 -7.61 1.29 -29.11
C ASP A 289 -6.34 2.08 -29.42
N LEU A 290 -6.20 2.50 -30.68
CA LEU A 290 -5.12 3.37 -31.15
C LEU A 290 -4.97 4.63 -30.29
N ARG A 291 -6.09 5.33 -30.02
CA ARG A 291 -6.10 6.51 -29.12
C ARG A 291 -5.65 6.16 -27.71
N ARG A 292 -6.03 4.99 -27.18
CA ARG A 292 -5.66 4.54 -25.83
C ARG A 292 -4.18 4.16 -25.73
N LYS A 293 -3.62 3.45 -26.71
CA LYS A 293 -2.18 3.16 -26.80
C LYS A 293 -1.34 4.45 -26.84
N LEU A 294 -1.66 5.35 -27.77
CA LEU A 294 -0.99 6.65 -27.88
C LEU A 294 -1.18 7.51 -26.62
N LYS A 295 -2.33 7.44 -25.94
CA LYS A 295 -2.52 8.12 -24.64
C LYS A 295 -1.55 7.58 -23.58
N LYS A 296 -1.45 6.25 -23.41
CA LYS A 296 -0.53 5.64 -22.43
C LYS A 296 0.94 6.00 -22.73
N MET A 297 1.35 5.90 -23.99
CA MET A 297 2.73 6.26 -24.40
C MET A 297 3.03 7.77 -24.30
N SER A 298 2.02 8.64 -24.30
CA SER A 298 2.23 10.10 -24.19
C SER A 298 2.59 10.60 -22.79
N SER A 299 2.60 9.74 -21.76
CA SER A 299 3.00 10.12 -20.40
C SER A 299 4.42 9.66 -20.09
N LEU A 300 5.33 10.60 -19.86
CA LEU A 300 6.71 10.33 -19.42
C LEU A 300 6.84 10.05 -17.93
N GLY A 301 5.81 10.35 -17.13
CA GLY A 301 5.93 10.29 -15.67
C GLY A 301 7.06 11.22 -15.21
N ILE A 302 7.93 10.72 -14.33
CA ILE A 302 9.07 11.51 -13.83
C ILE A 302 10.15 11.77 -14.91
N SER A 303 10.22 10.97 -15.99
CA SER A 303 11.19 11.16 -17.09
C SER A 303 11.00 12.50 -17.85
N ALA A 304 9.97 13.29 -17.53
CA ALA A 304 9.74 14.63 -18.08
C ALA A 304 10.60 15.75 -17.45
N ILE A 305 11.12 15.59 -16.23
CA ILE A 305 11.91 16.65 -15.59
C ILE A 305 13.36 16.70 -16.16
N PRO A 306 13.99 17.88 -16.20
CA PRO A 306 15.40 18.06 -16.59
C PRO A 306 16.37 17.06 -15.94
N ASP A 307 17.37 16.62 -16.70
CA ASP A 307 18.30 15.53 -16.34
C ASP A 307 18.95 15.69 -14.95
N GLU A 308 19.37 16.89 -14.56
CA GLU A 308 19.95 17.18 -13.24
C GLU A 308 18.93 16.94 -12.10
N GLN A 309 17.68 17.36 -12.31
CA GLN A 309 16.59 17.21 -11.37
C GLN A 309 16.09 15.74 -11.33
N LEU A 310 16.17 15.02 -12.45
CA LEU A 310 15.89 13.59 -12.54
C LEU A 310 16.97 12.77 -11.80
N LEU A 311 18.25 13.13 -11.92
CA LEU A 311 19.32 12.54 -11.11
C LEU A 311 19.08 12.78 -9.62
N ARG A 312 18.79 14.03 -9.23
CA ARG A 312 18.52 14.37 -7.82
C ARG A 312 17.30 13.63 -7.26
N PHE A 313 16.20 13.52 -8.02
CA PHE A 313 15.02 12.73 -7.65
C PHE A 313 15.36 11.26 -7.39
N ASN A 314 16.13 10.64 -8.29
CA ASN A 314 16.54 9.24 -8.15
C ASN A 314 17.46 9.03 -6.93
N ASP A 315 18.40 9.94 -6.67
CA ASP A 315 19.25 9.89 -5.49
C ASP A 315 18.42 10.02 -4.19
N ILE A 316 17.43 10.92 -4.15
CA ILE A 316 16.52 11.07 -3.00
C ILE A 316 15.72 9.79 -2.74
N LEU A 317 15.16 9.15 -3.78
CA LEU A 317 14.45 7.88 -3.61
C LEU A 317 15.37 6.77 -3.09
N VAL A 318 16.61 6.70 -3.59
CA VAL A 318 17.61 5.74 -3.11
C VAL A 318 18.00 6.02 -1.66
N GLU A 319 18.14 7.29 -1.26
CA GLU A 319 18.50 7.68 0.10
C GLU A 319 17.36 7.37 1.09
N MET A 320 16.10 7.70 0.76
CA MET A 320 14.95 7.34 1.60
C MET A 320 14.79 5.81 1.74
N GLN A 321 14.99 5.06 0.66
CA GLN A 321 14.95 3.59 0.70
C GLN A 321 16.11 2.99 1.52
N ASP A 322 17.34 3.49 1.42
CA ASP A 322 18.44 2.99 2.25
C ASP A 322 18.30 3.43 3.71
N ILE A 323 17.78 4.62 4.02
CA ILE A 323 17.41 5.02 5.40
C ILE A 323 16.40 4.02 5.98
N TYR A 324 15.40 3.61 5.20
CA TYR A 324 14.41 2.62 5.62
C TYR A 324 15.03 1.23 5.83
N VAL A 325 15.76 0.71 4.83
CA VAL A 325 16.27 -0.68 4.82
C VAL A 325 17.52 -0.85 5.71
N SER A 326 18.27 0.22 5.98
CA SER A 326 19.39 0.24 6.93
C SER A 326 18.99 0.66 8.35
N GLY A 327 17.73 1.06 8.56
CA GLY A 327 17.17 1.48 9.84
C GLY A 327 17.32 0.38 10.90
N LYS A 328 17.91 0.73 12.05
CA LYS A 328 18.13 -0.19 13.17
C LYS A 328 17.89 0.53 14.48
N GLY A 329 16.80 0.16 15.14
CA GLY A 329 16.51 0.64 16.49
C GLY A 329 17.19 -0.21 17.56
N CYS A 330 17.61 0.41 18.66
CA CYS A 330 18.15 -0.30 19.82
C CYS A 330 17.05 -1.00 20.63
N SER A 331 17.34 -2.17 21.20
CA SER A 331 16.41 -2.88 22.09
C SER A 331 16.14 -2.12 23.39
N TYR A 332 14.99 -2.38 24.01
CA TYR A 332 14.54 -1.79 25.28
C TYR A 332 15.40 -2.25 26.47
N THR A 333 15.73 -3.54 26.53
CA THR A 333 16.50 -4.16 27.63
C THR A 333 18.01 -4.13 27.40
N GLU A 334 18.45 -4.26 26.15
CA GLU A 334 19.86 -4.31 25.77
C GLU A 334 20.15 -3.35 24.61
N PRO A 335 20.60 -2.11 24.85
CA PRO A 335 20.85 -1.11 23.80
C PRO A 335 21.92 -1.49 22.76
N THR A 336 22.64 -2.59 22.96
CA THR A 336 23.58 -3.22 22.02
C THR A 336 22.92 -4.15 21.01
N GLN A 337 21.69 -4.61 21.29
CA GLN A 337 20.89 -5.46 20.39
C GLN A 337 19.91 -4.62 19.55
N TYR A 338 19.47 -5.17 18.42
CA TYR A 338 18.55 -4.50 17.50
C TYR A 338 17.12 -5.02 17.64
N LEU A 339 16.14 -4.12 17.51
CA LEU A 339 14.72 -4.46 17.45
C LEU A 339 14.42 -5.43 16.28
N ASN A 340 13.81 -6.56 16.60
CA ASN A 340 13.25 -7.50 15.62
C ASN A 340 12.05 -8.22 16.23
N GLY A 341 10.96 -8.41 15.49
CA GLY A 341 9.76 -9.14 15.92
C GLY A 341 8.89 -8.47 17.01
N VAL A 342 9.46 -7.63 17.89
CA VAL A 342 8.85 -7.10 19.13
C VAL A 342 7.36 -6.75 19.02
N LEU A 343 6.96 -5.92 18.05
CA LEU A 343 5.58 -5.46 17.86
C LEU A 343 4.57 -6.58 17.56
N ALA A 344 5.03 -7.76 17.14
CA ALA A 344 4.19 -8.93 16.83
C ALA A 344 4.19 -10.00 17.94
N SER A 345 5.12 -9.94 18.90
CA SER A 345 5.33 -11.00 19.89
C SER A 345 5.35 -10.56 21.36
N SER A 346 5.69 -9.30 21.65
CA SER A 346 5.69 -8.80 23.03
C SER A 346 4.27 -8.46 23.52
N GLN A 347 4.07 -8.62 24.82
CA GLN A 347 2.89 -8.15 25.56
C GLN A 347 3.27 -7.14 26.66
N ASN A 348 4.45 -6.52 26.58
CA ASN A 348 4.86 -5.43 27.47
C ASN A 348 4.58 -4.07 26.78
N PRO A 349 3.66 -3.24 27.30
CA PRO A 349 3.28 -2.00 26.62
C PRO A 349 4.45 -1.00 26.50
N GLU A 350 5.35 -0.91 27.49
CA GLU A 350 6.50 0.00 27.41
C GLU A 350 7.59 -0.50 26.46
N GLU A 351 7.76 -1.82 26.31
CA GLU A 351 8.65 -2.40 25.28
C GLU A 351 8.08 -2.16 23.87
N LEU A 352 6.78 -2.40 23.67
CA LEU A 352 6.06 -2.13 22.42
C LEU A 352 6.16 -0.64 22.05
N LYS A 353 6.00 0.26 23.03
CA LYS A 353 6.11 1.71 22.88
C LYS A 353 7.52 2.14 22.53
N HIS A 354 8.54 1.69 23.27
CA HIS A 354 9.95 1.94 22.95
C HIS A 354 10.28 1.48 21.52
N ALA A 355 9.90 0.25 21.17
CA ALA A 355 10.18 -0.31 19.86
C ALA A 355 9.48 0.46 18.72
N TRP A 356 8.26 0.95 18.95
CA TRP A 356 7.54 1.82 18.03
C TRP A 356 8.26 3.17 17.86
N LEU A 357 8.57 3.85 18.97
CA LEU A 357 9.20 5.17 18.97
C LEU A 357 10.57 5.18 18.31
N GLU A 358 11.41 4.22 18.69
CA GLU A 358 12.76 4.08 18.19
C GLU A 358 12.77 3.80 16.67
N TRP A 359 11.83 2.99 16.16
CA TRP A 359 11.69 2.79 14.71
C TRP A 359 11.40 4.11 13.97
N HIS A 360 10.45 4.90 14.47
CA HIS A 360 10.07 6.17 13.83
C HIS A 360 11.20 7.22 13.90
N ARG A 361 12.04 7.15 14.94
CA ARG A 361 13.27 7.96 15.10
C ARG A 361 14.39 7.57 14.12
N VAL A 362 14.66 6.26 13.92
CA VAL A 362 15.78 5.80 13.07
C VAL A 362 15.42 5.69 11.58
N SER A 363 14.13 5.70 11.24
CA SER A 363 13.61 5.69 9.86
C SER A 363 13.00 7.05 9.46
N GLY A 364 11.70 7.26 9.72
CA GLY A 364 10.93 8.39 9.18
C GLY A 364 11.52 9.76 9.50
N GLN A 365 11.89 10.03 10.75
CA GLN A 365 12.47 11.33 11.15
C GLN A 365 13.67 11.75 10.28
N ARG A 366 14.49 10.80 9.82
CA ARG A 366 15.67 11.09 8.97
C ARG A 366 15.32 11.42 7.51
N MET A 367 14.11 11.11 7.05
CA MET A 367 13.67 11.37 5.68
C MET A 367 12.93 12.71 5.51
N ARG A 368 12.63 13.41 6.61
CA ARG A 368 11.72 14.58 6.61
C ARG A 368 12.08 15.68 5.60
N SER A 369 13.36 16.02 5.46
CA SER A 369 13.84 17.01 4.49
C SER A 369 13.82 16.47 3.06
N LEU A 370 14.32 15.24 2.87
CA LEU A 370 14.33 14.52 1.59
C LEU A 370 12.93 14.41 0.99
N TYR A 371 11.92 14.15 1.83
CA TYR A 371 10.53 14.01 1.38
C TYR A 371 9.93 15.32 0.85
N ALA A 372 10.31 16.47 1.40
CA ALA A 372 9.84 17.76 0.91
C ALA A 372 10.37 18.06 -0.50
N GLU A 373 11.68 17.86 -0.72
CA GLU A 373 12.32 18.02 -2.04
C GLU A 373 11.79 17.00 -3.06
N TYR A 374 11.55 15.75 -2.62
CA TYR A 374 10.88 14.72 -3.42
C TYR A 374 9.46 15.14 -3.86
N VAL A 375 8.68 15.80 -3.00
CA VAL A 375 7.32 16.29 -3.33
C VAL A 375 7.39 17.42 -4.39
N GLU A 376 8.34 18.34 -4.25
CA GLU A 376 8.55 19.42 -5.24
C GLU A 376 8.90 18.88 -6.63
N LEU A 377 9.85 17.92 -6.69
CA LEU A 377 10.27 17.26 -7.93
C LEU A 377 9.16 16.38 -8.54
N SER A 378 8.41 15.64 -7.71
CA SER A 378 7.25 14.85 -8.15
C SER A 378 6.18 15.72 -8.80
N ASN A 379 5.86 16.84 -8.16
CA ASN A 379 4.88 17.81 -8.66
C ASN A 379 5.37 18.55 -9.92
N MET A 380 6.68 18.76 -10.08
CA MET A 380 7.24 19.28 -11.32
C MET A 380 7.04 18.29 -12.48
N GLY A 381 7.36 17.00 -12.27
CA GLY A 381 7.14 15.96 -13.27
C GLY A 381 5.67 15.86 -13.67
N ALA A 382 4.76 15.87 -12.70
CA ALA A 382 3.32 15.84 -12.96
C ALA A 382 2.84 17.02 -13.82
N ARG A 383 3.29 18.26 -13.51
CA ARG A 383 2.96 19.46 -14.31
C ARG A 383 3.50 19.41 -15.73
N LEU A 384 4.71 18.89 -15.94
CA LEU A 384 5.26 18.69 -17.29
C LEU A 384 4.53 17.58 -18.09
N ASN A 385 3.74 16.73 -17.42
CA ASN A 385 2.81 15.78 -18.06
C ASN A 385 1.37 16.33 -18.14
N ASN A 386 1.14 17.63 -17.94
CA ASN A 386 -0.17 18.30 -17.93
C ASN A 386 -1.14 17.88 -16.81
N TYR A 387 -0.64 17.38 -15.67
CA TYR A 387 -1.41 17.20 -14.45
C TYR A 387 -1.22 18.38 -13.48
N THR A 388 -2.16 18.62 -12.56
CA THR A 388 -2.02 19.68 -11.53
C THR A 388 -0.85 19.44 -10.59
N ASP A 389 -0.69 18.18 -10.18
CA ASP A 389 0.21 17.71 -9.14
C ASP A 389 0.34 16.17 -9.23
N ALA A 390 1.24 15.57 -8.46
CA ALA A 390 1.51 14.14 -8.54
C ALA A 390 0.34 13.24 -8.11
N SER A 391 -0.61 13.73 -7.28
CA SER A 391 -1.81 12.96 -6.95
C SER A 391 -2.72 12.78 -8.16
N ALA A 392 -2.93 13.83 -8.96
CA ALA A 392 -3.71 13.76 -10.19
C ALA A 392 -3.10 12.78 -11.20
N GLN A 393 -1.77 12.74 -11.31
CA GLN A 393 -1.05 11.78 -12.17
C GLN A 393 -1.17 10.33 -11.66
N TRP A 394 -1.24 10.08 -10.35
CA TRP A 394 -1.46 8.73 -9.83
C TRP A 394 -2.92 8.28 -9.99
N LEU A 395 -3.86 9.20 -9.74
CA LEU A 395 -5.30 8.93 -9.85
C LEU A 395 -5.73 8.67 -11.30
N SER A 396 -5.02 9.21 -12.29
CA SER A 396 -5.26 8.92 -13.71
C SER A 396 -4.95 7.48 -14.12
N LEU A 397 -4.38 6.64 -13.25
CA LEU A 397 -4.25 5.19 -13.50
C LEU A 397 -5.58 4.42 -13.32
N TYR A 398 -6.63 5.07 -12.80
CA TYR A 398 -7.94 4.48 -12.53
C TYR A 398 -9.02 4.98 -13.53
N GLU A 399 -8.65 5.15 -14.79
CA GLU A 399 -9.49 5.73 -15.85
C GLU A 399 -10.89 5.06 -15.97
N SER A 400 -11.95 5.83 -15.73
CA SER A 400 -13.34 5.43 -15.96
C SER A 400 -14.17 6.67 -16.35
N PRO A 401 -15.01 6.59 -17.40
CA PRO A 401 -16.02 7.63 -17.70
C PRO A 401 -17.04 7.85 -16.57
N GLU A 402 -17.32 6.80 -15.80
CA GLU A 402 -18.31 6.75 -14.72
C GLU A 402 -17.74 7.26 -13.38
N VAL A 403 -16.48 6.92 -13.08
CA VAL A 403 -15.79 7.29 -11.83
C VAL A 403 -14.74 8.35 -12.12
N GLN A 404 -15.22 9.58 -12.29
CA GLN A 404 -14.38 10.75 -12.57
C GLN A 404 -13.60 11.25 -11.33
N ASP A 405 -14.00 10.82 -10.13
CA ASP A 405 -13.42 11.25 -8.86
C ASP A 405 -13.24 10.04 -7.93
N ILE A 406 -12.04 9.44 -8.01
CA ILE A 406 -11.64 8.29 -7.19
C ILE A 406 -11.60 8.64 -5.69
N PRO A 407 -11.12 9.80 -5.22
CA PRO A 407 -11.26 10.21 -3.82
C PRO A 407 -12.71 10.19 -3.29
N LYS A 408 -13.69 10.70 -4.05
CA LYS A 408 -15.12 10.61 -3.69
C LYS A 408 -15.63 9.17 -3.67
N GLU A 409 -15.22 8.34 -4.63
CA GLU A 409 -15.62 6.94 -4.71
C GLU A 409 -15.07 6.11 -3.53
N VAL A 410 -13.79 6.29 -3.20
CA VAL A 410 -13.16 5.70 -2.01
C VAL A 410 -13.88 6.15 -0.74
N ALA A 411 -14.26 7.43 -0.64
CA ALA A 411 -15.06 7.92 0.49
C ALA A 411 -16.46 7.28 0.56
N ARG A 412 -17.12 7.03 -0.58
CA ARG A 412 -18.41 6.31 -0.66
C ARG A 412 -18.27 4.86 -0.21
N LEU A 413 -17.20 4.18 -0.63
CA LEU A 413 -16.89 2.80 -0.24
C LEU A 413 -16.56 2.71 1.26
N TRP A 414 -15.74 3.62 1.78
CA TRP A 414 -15.44 3.69 3.21
C TRP A 414 -16.69 3.96 4.05
N LYS A 415 -17.61 4.84 3.60
CA LYS A 415 -18.88 5.11 4.30
C LYS A 415 -19.74 3.85 4.48
N GLN A 416 -19.70 2.89 3.55
CA GLN A 416 -20.43 1.62 3.66
C GLN A 416 -19.84 0.69 4.74
N LEU A 417 -18.52 0.68 4.88
CA LEU A 417 -17.76 -0.22 5.76
C LEU A 417 -17.50 0.33 7.17
N ARG A 418 -17.53 1.66 7.34
CA ARG A 418 -17.28 2.33 8.62
C ARG A 418 -18.10 1.74 9.78
N PRO A 419 -19.41 1.44 9.68
CA PRO A 419 -20.18 0.87 10.80
C PRO A 419 -19.56 -0.42 11.37
N LEU A 420 -19.24 -1.38 10.50
CA LEU A 420 -18.58 -2.63 10.87
C LEU A 420 -17.17 -2.40 11.46
N TYR A 421 -16.42 -1.46 10.90
CA TYR A 421 -15.12 -1.09 11.48
C TYR A 421 -15.23 -0.50 12.88
N LEU A 422 -16.24 0.33 13.17
CA LEU A 422 -16.45 0.89 14.51
C LEU A 422 -16.83 -0.20 15.53
N GLN A 423 -17.61 -1.21 15.12
CA GLN A 423 -17.92 -2.38 15.96
C GLN A 423 -16.65 -3.20 16.28
N LEU A 424 -15.81 -3.48 15.26
CA LEU A 424 -14.53 -4.18 15.46
C LEU A 424 -13.57 -3.36 16.34
N HIS A 425 -13.47 -2.05 16.11
CA HIS A 425 -12.61 -1.14 16.85
C HIS A 425 -12.97 -1.11 18.34
N ALA A 426 -14.24 -0.89 18.68
CA ALA A 426 -14.72 -0.85 20.06
C ALA A 426 -14.39 -2.17 20.79
N TYR A 427 -14.70 -3.31 20.17
CA TYR A 427 -14.41 -4.64 20.71
C TYR A 427 -12.91 -4.88 20.94
N VAL A 428 -12.05 -4.51 19.98
CA VAL A 428 -10.59 -4.66 20.11
C VAL A 428 -10.04 -3.71 21.18
N ARG A 429 -10.51 -2.46 21.24
CA ARG A 429 -10.16 -1.51 22.31
C ARG A 429 -10.53 -2.06 23.68
N ARG A 430 -11.73 -2.63 23.83
CA ARG A 430 -12.20 -3.30 25.06
C ARG A 430 -11.26 -4.43 25.48
N LYS A 431 -10.87 -5.33 24.56
CA LYS A 431 -9.93 -6.42 24.86
C LYS A 431 -8.54 -5.92 25.23
N LEU A 432 -8.05 -4.86 24.59
CA LEU A 432 -6.77 -4.22 24.94
C LEU A 432 -6.85 -3.50 26.31
N TYR A 433 -7.96 -2.83 26.61
CA TYR A 433 -8.26 -2.23 27.93
C TYR A 433 -8.28 -3.27 29.04
N LEU A 434 -8.95 -4.40 28.85
CA LEU A 434 -8.97 -5.51 29.82
C LEU A 434 -7.58 -6.15 30.02
N LYS A 435 -6.69 -6.05 29.02
CA LYS A 435 -5.32 -6.60 29.07
C LYS A 435 -4.30 -5.64 29.68
N TYR A 436 -4.42 -4.33 29.44
CA TYR A 436 -3.39 -3.32 29.78
C TYR A 436 -3.83 -2.26 30.80
N GLY A 437 -5.13 -2.16 31.11
CA GLY A 437 -5.69 -1.21 32.08
C GLY A 437 -5.90 0.20 31.54
N VAL A 438 -6.69 0.99 32.27
CA VAL A 438 -7.15 2.33 31.89
C VAL A 438 -6.02 3.36 31.69
N SER A 439 -4.89 3.18 32.37
CA SER A 439 -3.71 4.04 32.25
C SER A 439 -2.95 3.87 30.93
N ILE A 440 -3.18 2.77 30.22
CA ILE A 440 -2.55 2.45 28.94
C ILE A 440 -3.57 2.55 27.79
N VAL A 441 -4.82 2.12 28.01
CA VAL A 441 -5.90 2.18 27.01
C VAL A 441 -7.12 2.84 27.62
N ASP A 442 -7.39 4.07 27.21
CA ASP A 442 -8.63 4.78 27.51
C ASP A 442 -9.80 4.15 26.73
N PRO A 443 -10.88 3.68 27.38
CA PRO A 443 -12.01 3.01 26.73
C PRO A 443 -12.91 3.96 25.90
N ARG A 444 -12.70 5.28 25.95
CA ARG A 444 -13.45 6.28 25.18
C ARG A 444 -12.66 6.81 23.98
N ARG A 445 -11.33 6.87 24.06
CA ARG A 445 -10.46 7.44 23.01
C ARG A 445 -10.02 6.41 21.96
N GLY A 446 -9.18 6.85 21.02
CA GLY A 446 -8.55 5.98 20.03
C GLY A 446 -7.50 5.03 20.65
N ILE A 447 -7.21 3.92 19.97
CA ILE A 447 -6.26 2.90 20.44
C ILE A 447 -4.81 3.41 20.23
N PRO A 448 -3.91 3.29 21.22
CA PRO A 448 -2.49 3.63 21.03
C PRO A 448 -1.81 2.77 19.96
N ALA A 449 -1.18 3.41 18.97
CA ALA A 449 -0.67 2.77 17.74
C ALA A 449 0.30 1.59 17.96
N HIS A 450 1.06 1.62 19.05
CA HIS A 450 2.05 0.60 19.42
C HIS A 450 1.43 -0.74 19.88
N LEU A 451 0.16 -0.75 20.28
CA LEU A 451 -0.53 -1.93 20.83
C LEU A 451 -1.24 -2.77 19.76
N LEU A 452 -1.03 -2.47 18.48
CA LEU A 452 -1.82 -3.01 17.36
C LEU A 452 -1.18 -4.21 16.65
N GLY A 453 -0.27 -4.94 17.31
CA GLY A 453 0.37 -6.15 16.78
C GLY A 453 1.30 -5.93 15.57
N ASN A 454 1.54 -4.67 15.21
CA ASN A 454 2.15 -4.28 13.94
C ASN A 454 2.75 -2.87 14.05
N MET A 455 3.93 -2.64 13.46
CA MET A 455 4.65 -1.36 13.55
C MET A 455 3.82 -0.13 13.11
N TRP A 456 2.90 -0.30 12.16
CA TRP A 456 2.05 0.78 11.67
C TRP A 456 0.60 0.66 12.18
N GLY A 457 0.24 -0.42 12.86
CA GLY A 457 -1.14 -0.75 13.18
C GLY A 457 -2.03 -0.89 11.94
N GLN A 458 -1.48 -1.42 10.84
CA GLN A 458 -2.21 -1.60 9.57
C GLN A 458 -3.02 -2.89 9.49
N ILE A 459 -2.58 -3.92 10.20
CA ILE A 459 -3.11 -5.29 10.25
C ILE A 459 -2.93 -5.70 11.71
N TRP A 460 -3.97 -6.25 12.32
CA TRP A 460 -4.07 -6.46 13.77
C TRP A 460 -4.12 -7.95 14.14
N ASP A 461 -3.81 -8.86 13.21
CA ASP A 461 -3.99 -10.32 13.40
C ASP A 461 -3.07 -10.93 14.47
N ASN A 462 -1.91 -10.34 14.74
CA ASN A 462 -1.09 -10.69 15.90
C ASN A 462 -1.77 -10.43 17.26
N LEU A 463 -2.93 -9.75 17.30
CA LEU A 463 -3.75 -9.57 18.51
C LEU A 463 -4.72 -10.74 18.79
N LEU A 464 -4.78 -11.77 17.94
CA LEU A 464 -5.70 -12.90 18.14
C LEU A 464 -5.56 -13.52 19.54
N ASN A 465 -4.32 -13.67 20.03
CA ASN A 465 -4.00 -14.19 21.37
C ASN A 465 -4.55 -13.36 22.56
N ILE A 466 -4.97 -12.11 22.33
CA ILE A 466 -5.56 -11.20 23.34
C ILE A 466 -7.06 -10.99 23.07
N SER A 467 -7.49 -11.06 21.82
CA SER A 467 -8.79 -10.55 21.36
C SER A 467 -9.76 -11.59 20.79
N GLN A 468 -9.34 -12.86 20.61
CA GLN A 468 -10.20 -13.94 20.08
C GLN A 468 -11.60 -13.95 20.76
N PRO A 469 -12.70 -13.99 19.97
CA PRO A 469 -14.07 -14.12 20.46
C PRO A 469 -14.28 -15.25 21.47
N PHE A 470 -13.96 -16.48 21.04
CA PHE A 470 -14.10 -17.70 21.84
C PHE A 470 -12.71 -18.27 22.10
N PRO A 471 -12.06 -17.95 23.24
CA PRO A 471 -10.66 -18.31 23.49
C PRO A 471 -10.44 -19.83 23.69
N ASP A 472 -11.45 -20.53 24.21
CA ASP A 472 -11.42 -21.98 24.46
C ASP A 472 -11.56 -22.82 23.19
N THR A 473 -12.04 -22.20 22.09
CA THR A 473 -12.10 -22.84 20.76
C THR A 473 -10.73 -22.75 20.08
N PRO A 474 -10.08 -23.88 19.74
CA PRO A 474 -8.75 -23.86 19.13
C PRO A 474 -8.74 -23.15 17.77
N SER A 475 -7.74 -22.29 17.55
CA SER A 475 -7.44 -21.72 16.23
C SER A 475 -6.74 -22.77 15.34
N PRO A 476 -7.11 -22.90 14.04
CA PRO A 476 -6.48 -23.78 13.06
C PRO A 476 -4.94 -23.71 13.04
N LYS A 477 -4.25 -24.83 13.32
CA LYS A 477 -2.77 -24.87 13.49
C LYS A 477 -1.99 -25.04 12.19
N VAL A 478 -2.44 -24.40 11.10
CA VAL A 478 -1.91 -24.60 9.73
C VAL A 478 -0.38 -24.46 9.63
N THR A 479 0.23 -23.49 10.33
CA THR A 479 1.69 -23.32 10.36
C THR A 479 2.43 -24.54 10.93
N GLU A 480 1.87 -25.24 11.92
CA GLU A 480 2.49 -26.45 12.47
C GLU A 480 2.15 -27.67 11.61
N ALA A 481 0.95 -27.76 11.04
CA ALA A 481 0.59 -28.81 10.07
C ALA A 481 1.54 -28.80 8.85
N LEU A 482 1.79 -27.62 8.26
CA LEU A 482 2.77 -27.44 7.18
C LEU A 482 4.15 -27.99 7.55
N LYS A 483 4.67 -27.67 8.76
CA LYS A 483 5.97 -28.17 9.22
C LYS A 483 5.97 -29.69 9.47
N GLN A 484 4.93 -30.21 10.13
CA GLN A 484 4.79 -31.62 10.46
C GLN A 484 4.69 -32.49 9.19
N GLN A 485 4.07 -31.98 8.14
CA GLN A 485 3.98 -32.61 6.82
C GLN A 485 5.20 -32.34 5.92
N GLY A 486 6.26 -31.71 6.45
CA GLY A 486 7.52 -31.50 5.73
C GLY A 486 7.46 -30.49 4.58
N PHE A 487 6.51 -29.54 4.59
CA PHE A 487 6.43 -28.53 3.53
C PHE A 487 7.72 -27.70 3.45
N THR A 488 8.25 -27.58 2.23
CA THR A 488 9.30 -26.63 1.87
C THR A 488 8.68 -25.38 1.25
N SER A 489 9.44 -24.29 1.16
CA SER A 489 9.02 -23.09 0.42
C SER A 489 8.60 -23.41 -1.02
N ARG A 490 9.35 -24.29 -1.72
CA ARG A 490 8.95 -24.77 -3.06
C ARG A 490 7.61 -25.51 -3.03
N LYS A 491 7.36 -26.40 -2.06
CA LYS A 491 6.09 -27.15 -1.98
C LYS A 491 4.89 -26.23 -1.73
N MET A 492 5.05 -25.13 -0.98
CA MET A 492 3.98 -24.12 -0.85
C MET A 492 3.60 -23.49 -2.20
N PHE A 493 4.58 -23.11 -3.03
CA PHE A 493 4.31 -22.61 -4.39
C PHE A 493 3.73 -23.68 -5.32
N GLN A 494 4.07 -24.97 -5.13
CA GLN A 494 3.49 -26.06 -5.92
C GLN A 494 2.02 -26.32 -5.56
N VAL A 495 1.62 -26.14 -4.30
CA VAL A 495 0.20 -26.17 -3.91
C VAL A 495 -0.56 -24.94 -4.44
N ALA A 496 0.10 -23.78 -4.50
CA ALA A 496 -0.47 -22.62 -5.19
C ALA A 496 -0.67 -22.88 -6.69
N GLU A 497 0.33 -23.44 -7.39
CA GLU A 497 0.24 -23.86 -8.80
C GLU A 497 -0.92 -24.84 -9.02
N GLU A 498 -1.05 -25.84 -8.14
CA GLU A 498 -2.16 -26.79 -8.15
C GLU A 498 -3.53 -26.10 -8.02
N PHE A 499 -3.65 -25.06 -7.17
CA PHE A 499 -4.88 -24.29 -7.04
C PHE A 499 -5.28 -23.65 -8.37
N PHE A 500 -4.38 -22.90 -9.02
CA PHE A 500 -4.70 -22.24 -10.30
C PHE A 500 -4.96 -23.25 -11.43
N VAL A 501 -4.16 -24.32 -11.52
CA VAL A 501 -4.38 -25.42 -12.48
C VAL A 501 -5.75 -26.08 -12.27
N SER A 502 -6.21 -26.24 -11.02
CA SER A 502 -7.55 -26.78 -10.73
C SER A 502 -8.69 -25.94 -11.32
N LEU A 503 -8.47 -24.63 -11.52
CA LEU A 503 -9.43 -23.72 -12.14
C LEU A 503 -9.40 -23.81 -13.68
N ASN A 504 -8.60 -24.69 -14.28
CA ASN A 504 -8.27 -24.68 -15.72
C ASN A 504 -7.53 -23.39 -16.14
N LEU A 505 -6.58 -22.95 -15.30
CA LEU A 505 -5.55 -21.96 -15.65
C LEU A 505 -4.21 -22.66 -15.97
N SER A 506 -3.08 -21.96 -15.93
CA SER A 506 -1.81 -22.40 -16.53
C SER A 506 -0.85 -22.98 -15.48
N ALA A 507 -0.28 -24.16 -15.72
CA ALA A 507 0.91 -24.56 -14.96
C ALA A 507 2.07 -23.57 -15.24
N MET A 508 2.92 -23.31 -14.26
CA MET A 508 3.96 -22.29 -14.38
C MET A 508 5.03 -22.69 -15.41
N PRO A 509 5.49 -21.76 -16.27
CA PRO A 509 6.54 -22.07 -17.24
C PRO A 509 7.81 -22.62 -16.58
N PRO A 510 8.55 -23.58 -17.19
CA PRO A 510 9.78 -24.11 -16.61
C PRO A 510 10.86 -23.06 -16.28
N LEU A 511 10.81 -21.87 -16.89
CA LEU A 511 11.66 -20.73 -16.55
C LEU A 511 11.35 -20.17 -15.17
N PHE A 512 10.07 -20.05 -14.78
CA PHE A 512 9.65 -19.61 -13.45
C PHE A 512 10.29 -20.48 -12.36
N TRP A 513 10.14 -21.80 -12.48
CA TRP A 513 10.65 -22.77 -11.51
C TRP A 513 12.17 -22.84 -11.42
N ARG A 514 12.90 -22.35 -12.44
CA ARG A 514 14.37 -22.33 -12.50
C ARG A 514 14.96 -20.99 -12.07
N ASN A 515 14.29 -19.88 -12.38
CA ASN A 515 14.86 -18.54 -12.27
C ASN A 515 14.36 -17.78 -11.02
N SER A 516 13.22 -18.16 -10.43
CA SER A 516 12.64 -17.52 -9.24
C SER A 516 13.46 -17.71 -7.97
N ILE A 517 13.30 -16.80 -7.01
CA ILE A 517 13.85 -16.89 -5.66
C ILE A 517 12.67 -17.08 -4.72
N LEU A 518 12.33 -18.34 -4.43
CA LEU A 518 11.18 -18.74 -3.61
C LEU A 518 11.53 -18.89 -2.11
N GLU A 519 12.82 -18.81 -1.79
CA GLU A 519 13.40 -18.85 -0.44
C GLU A 519 14.71 -18.05 -0.40
N LYS A 520 15.21 -17.72 0.80
CA LYS A 520 16.40 -16.87 0.96
C LYS A 520 17.71 -17.64 0.70
N PRO A 521 18.46 -17.43 -0.41
CA PRO A 521 19.43 -18.43 -0.87
C PRO A 521 20.65 -18.67 0.03
N THR A 522 21.14 -17.64 0.74
CA THR A 522 22.13 -17.81 1.83
C THR A 522 22.04 -16.65 2.83
N LYS A 523 22.49 -16.86 4.07
CA LYS A 523 22.58 -15.81 5.09
C LYS A 523 23.52 -14.64 4.71
N ARG A 524 24.49 -14.84 3.80
CA ARG A 524 25.47 -13.82 3.36
C ARG A 524 25.03 -13.01 2.15
N ARG A 525 24.07 -13.49 1.34
CA ARG A 525 23.58 -12.79 0.14
C ARG A 525 22.60 -11.68 0.56
N ARG A 526 22.92 -10.41 0.29
CA ARG A 526 21.91 -9.33 0.35
C ARG A 526 20.95 -9.48 -0.83
N VAL A 527 19.67 -9.56 -0.51
CA VAL A 527 18.53 -9.72 -1.44
C VAL A 527 17.44 -8.78 -0.92
N ASN A 528 16.67 -8.16 -1.80
CA ASN A 528 15.40 -7.54 -1.39
C ASN A 528 14.44 -8.67 -0.97
N CYS A 529 14.08 -8.75 0.31
CA CYS A 529 13.19 -9.80 0.82
C CYS A 529 11.71 -9.37 0.88
N HIS A 530 11.34 -8.21 0.34
CA HIS A 530 9.94 -7.89 0.08
C HIS A 530 9.45 -8.76 -1.10
N SER A 531 8.30 -9.42 -0.92
CA SER A 531 7.67 -10.24 -1.96
C SER A 531 7.39 -9.40 -3.21
N SER A 532 7.59 -10.00 -4.38
CA SER A 532 7.29 -9.38 -5.68
C SER A 532 7.29 -10.40 -6.82
N ALA A 533 6.30 -10.29 -7.70
CA ALA A 533 6.23 -10.96 -9.00
C ALA A 533 6.76 -10.05 -10.12
N TRP A 534 7.36 -10.65 -11.16
CA TRP A 534 8.08 -9.97 -12.23
C TRP A 534 7.75 -10.57 -13.60
N ASP A 535 7.17 -9.78 -14.51
CA ASP A 535 7.21 -10.02 -15.96
C ASP A 535 8.52 -9.44 -16.55
N PHE A 536 9.19 -10.20 -17.40
CA PHE A 536 10.38 -9.75 -18.13
C PHE A 536 10.05 -9.29 -19.57
N MET A 537 8.76 -9.18 -19.92
CA MET A 537 8.21 -8.63 -21.16
C MET A 537 8.54 -9.43 -22.45
N ASP A 538 9.34 -10.49 -22.36
CA ASP A 538 9.73 -11.38 -23.46
C ASP A 538 8.69 -12.49 -23.77
N ARG A 539 7.56 -12.48 -23.04
CA ARG A 539 6.46 -13.45 -23.08
C ARG A 539 6.81 -14.85 -22.56
N LYS A 540 7.94 -15.05 -21.87
CA LYS A 540 8.49 -16.37 -21.52
C LYS A 540 8.97 -16.47 -20.08
N ASP A 541 9.71 -15.47 -19.61
CA ASP A 541 10.36 -15.47 -18.30
C ASP A 541 9.52 -14.65 -17.32
N PHE A 542 8.93 -15.32 -16.34
CA PHE A 542 8.12 -14.75 -15.27
C PHE A 542 8.67 -15.27 -13.95
N ARG A 543 8.82 -14.44 -12.91
CA ARG A 543 9.52 -14.85 -11.68
C ARG A 543 8.92 -14.25 -10.42
N ILE A 544 8.97 -15.01 -9.32
CA ILE A 544 8.73 -14.49 -7.97
C ILE A 544 10.05 -14.32 -7.23
N LEU A 545 10.15 -13.23 -6.48
CA LEU A 545 11.18 -12.99 -5.47
C LEU A 545 10.51 -12.88 -4.10
N GLN A 546 10.55 -13.96 -3.30
CA GLN A 546 10.02 -14.02 -1.95
C GLN A 546 11.00 -14.76 -1.03
N CYS A 547 11.37 -14.16 0.10
CA CYS A 547 12.20 -14.81 1.13
C CYS A 547 11.34 -15.67 2.08
N SER A 548 10.61 -16.65 1.53
CA SER A 548 9.62 -17.45 2.27
C SER A 548 10.20 -18.23 3.44
N ASP A 549 9.41 -18.33 4.50
CA ASP A 549 9.53 -19.28 5.61
C ASP A 549 8.36 -20.28 5.58
N VAL A 550 8.44 -21.38 6.33
CA VAL A 550 7.33 -22.35 6.43
C VAL A 550 6.29 -21.83 7.44
N SER A 551 5.38 -20.99 6.96
CA SER A 551 4.32 -20.35 7.75
C SER A 551 3.04 -20.16 6.94
N LEU A 552 1.88 -20.14 7.61
CA LEU A 552 0.59 -19.78 7.00
C LEU A 552 0.67 -18.43 6.27
N ARG A 553 1.44 -17.48 6.80
CA ARG A 553 1.64 -16.17 6.15
C ARG A 553 2.32 -16.33 4.79
N SER A 554 3.49 -16.99 4.75
CA SER A 554 4.22 -17.21 3.50
C SER A 554 3.46 -18.12 2.52
N PHE A 555 2.66 -19.05 3.02
CA PHE A 555 1.75 -19.89 2.22
C PHE A 555 0.67 -19.06 1.51
N LEU A 556 0.02 -18.12 2.21
CA LEU A 556 -0.97 -17.21 1.60
C LEU A 556 -0.30 -16.20 0.66
N THR A 557 0.87 -15.66 1.01
CA THR A 557 1.63 -14.78 0.11
C THR A 557 2.09 -15.53 -1.15
N ALA A 558 2.42 -16.82 -1.07
CA ALA A 558 2.74 -17.62 -2.25
C ALA A 558 1.56 -17.73 -3.23
N HIS A 559 0.31 -17.78 -2.75
CA HIS A 559 -0.88 -17.75 -3.61
C HIS A 559 -1.11 -16.36 -4.22
N HIS A 560 -0.94 -15.28 -3.44
CA HIS A 560 -1.04 -13.90 -3.93
C HIS A 560 -0.04 -13.63 -5.07
N GLU A 561 1.24 -13.92 -4.84
CA GLU A 561 2.30 -13.66 -5.82
C GLU A 561 2.15 -14.53 -7.09
N MET A 562 1.59 -15.74 -6.97
CA MET A 562 1.26 -16.60 -8.10
C MET A 562 0.07 -16.07 -8.92
N GLY A 563 -0.88 -15.37 -8.30
CA GLY A 563 -1.97 -14.68 -9.01
C GLY A 563 -1.46 -13.60 -9.97
N HIS A 564 -0.40 -12.87 -9.58
CA HIS A 564 0.30 -11.94 -10.48
C HIS A 564 0.96 -12.67 -11.66
N ILE A 565 1.59 -13.83 -11.42
CA ILE A 565 2.23 -14.61 -12.49
C ILE A 565 1.21 -15.15 -13.50
N GLU A 566 0.05 -15.66 -13.05
CA GLU A 566 -1.03 -16.04 -13.96
C GLU A 566 -1.54 -14.84 -14.76
N ASN A 567 -1.68 -13.67 -14.13
CA ASN A 567 -2.07 -12.44 -14.84
C ASN A 567 -1.06 -12.12 -15.97
N PHE A 568 0.25 -12.15 -15.68
CA PHE A 568 1.31 -11.97 -16.69
C PHE A 568 1.21 -13.02 -17.80
N VAL A 569 1.08 -14.30 -17.47
CA VAL A 569 0.99 -15.42 -18.44
C VAL A 569 -0.24 -15.28 -19.34
N LEU A 570 -1.35 -14.73 -18.82
CA LEU A 570 -2.62 -14.60 -19.53
C LEU A 570 -2.72 -13.34 -20.39
N TYR A 571 -2.02 -12.25 -20.04
CA TYR A 571 -1.89 -11.06 -20.91
C TYR A 571 -0.56 -10.95 -21.68
N LYS A 572 0.34 -11.94 -21.60
CA LYS A 572 1.65 -11.93 -22.29
C LYS A 572 1.61 -11.64 -23.79
N ASP A 573 0.48 -11.89 -24.45
CA ASP A 573 0.31 -11.64 -25.89
C ASP A 573 -0.35 -10.31 -26.24
N GLN A 574 -0.79 -9.54 -25.23
CA GLN A 574 -1.16 -8.14 -25.39
C GLN A 574 0.07 -7.29 -25.83
N PRO A 575 -0.17 -6.15 -26.48
CA PRO A 575 0.79 -5.05 -26.62
C PRO A 575 1.48 -4.72 -25.29
N PRO A 576 2.79 -4.38 -25.27
CA PRO A 576 3.49 -3.98 -24.04
C PRO A 576 2.81 -2.83 -23.27
N THR A 577 2.11 -1.94 -23.97
CA THR A 577 1.31 -0.84 -23.39
C THR A 577 0.12 -1.30 -22.56
N TYR A 578 -0.25 -2.58 -22.59
CA TYR A 578 -1.41 -3.16 -21.92
C TYR A 578 -1.08 -4.31 -20.95
N ARG A 579 0.22 -4.58 -20.69
CA ARG A 579 0.68 -5.63 -19.76
C ARG A 579 0.77 -5.11 -18.33
N GLU A 580 -0.40 -4.78 -17.81
CA GLU A 580 -0.68 -4.35 -16.45
C GLU A 580 -2.16 -4.66 -16.17
N GLY A 581 -2.60 -4.69 -14.91
CA GLY A 581 -4.01 -4.87 -14.59
C GLY A 581 -4.88 -3.72 -15.09
N ALA A 582 -6.19 -3.97 -15.22
CA ALA A 582 -7.13 -2.98 -15.75
C ALA A 582 -7.12 -1.64 -14.99
N ASN A 583 -6.79 -1.67 -13.69
CA ASN A 583 -6.19 -0.57 -12.93
C ASN A 583 -5.26 -1.16 -11.84
N PRO A 584 -4.42 -0.36 -11.13
CA PRO A 584 -3.46 -0.89 -10.15
C PRO A 584 -4.06 -1.63 -8.93
N GLY A 585 -5.37 -1.52 -8.68
CA GLY A 585 -6.07 -2.31 -7.67
C GLY A 585 -6.58 -3.66 -8.18
N PHE A 586 -6.66 -3.87 -9.51
CA PHE A 586 -7.03 -5.16 -10.10
C PHE A 586 -5.93 -6.21 -9.95
N ASP A 587 -4.67 -5.84 -10.17
CA ASP A 587 -3.54 -6.78 -10.01
C ASP A 587 -3.51 -7.34 -8.57
N GLU A 588 -3.52 -6.43 -7.57
CA GLU A 588 -3.54 -6.77 -6.15
C GLU A 588 -4.78 -7.65 -5.80
N ALA A 589 -5.96 -7.32 -6.34
CA ALA A 589 -7.20 -8.07 -6.10
C ALA A 589 -7.17 -9.49 -6.68
N ILE A 590 -6.51 -9.67 -7.83
CA ILE A 590 -6.38 -10.96 -8.51
C ILE A 590 -5.45 -11.91 -7.73
N GLY A 591 -4.41 -11.37 -7.08
CA GLY A 591 -3.64 -12.13 -6.09
C GLY A 591 -4.47 -12.49 -4.86
N ASP A 592 -5.16 -11.52 -4.27
CA ASP A 592 -5.83 -11.69 -2.98
C ASP A 592 -7.16 -12.48 -3.04
N VAL A 593 -7.92 -12.46 -4.15
CA VAL A 593 -9.22 -13.14 -4.26
C VAL A 593 -9.12 -14.66 -4.06
N ILE A 594 -8.00 -15.25 -4.49
CA ILE A 594 -7.69 -16.68 -4.31
C ILE A 594 -7.48 -17.01 -2.83
N THR A 595 -6.85 -16.10 -2.08
CA THR A 595 -6.52 -16.32 -0.67
C THR A 595 -7.76 -16.50 0.21
N LEU A 596 -8.92 -15.94 -0.19
CA LEU A 596 -10.18 -16.10 0.53
C LEU A 596 -10.65 -17.56 0.56
N SER A 597 -10.67 -18.25 -0.59
CA SER A 597 -10.98 -19.69 -0.62
C SER A 597 -9.89 -20.53 0.02
N VAL A 598 -8.61 -20.22 -0.20
CA VAL A 598 -7.47 -20.93 0.43
C VAL A 598 -7.48 -20.84 1.96
N MET A 599 -7.98 -19.74 2.53
CA MET A 599 -8.16 -19.57 3.98
C MET A 599 -9.38 -20.30 4.55
N SER A 600 -10.31 -20.79 3.73
CA SER A 600 -11.53 -21.43 4.23
C SER A 600 -11.20 -22.76 4.94
N PRO A 601 -11.86 -23.11 6.07
CA PRO A 601 -11.68 -24.41 6.72
C PRO A 601 -11.95 -25.58 5.78
N LYS A 602 -12.96 -25.43 4.91
CA LYS A 602 -13.34 -26.38 3.85
C LYS A 602 -12.17 -26.69 2.91
N HIS A 603 -11.47 -25.67 2.41
CA HIS A 603 -10.31 -25.87 1.55
C HIS A 603 -9.14 -26.49 2.31
N LEU A 604 -8.83 -25.98 3.50
CA LEU A 604 -7.70 -26.44 4.31
C LEU A 604 -7.84 -27.92 4.74
N LYS A 605 -9.06 -28.39 5.05
CA LYS A 605 -9.36 -29.82 5.19
C LYS A 605 -9.11 -30.60 3.90
N LYS A 606 -9.62 -30.10 2.77
CA LYS A 606 -9.53 -30.76 1.46
C LYS A 606 -8.08 -30.95 0.96
N ILE A 607 -7.15 -30.08 1.36
CA ILE A 607 -5.70 -30.22 1.11
C ILE A 607 -4.91 -30.84 2.29
N GLY A 608 -5.60 -31.38 3.29
CA GLY A 608 -5.01 -32.12 4.42
C GLY A 608 -4.29 -31.28 5.47
N LEU A 609 -4.45 -29.94 5.46
CA LEU A 609 -3.82 -29.04 6.45
C LEU A 609 -4.65 -28.82 7.71
N LEU A 610 -5.87 -29.37 7.78
CA LEU A 610 -6.71 -29.53 8.97
C LEU A 610 -7.32 -30.95 8.96
N SER A 611 -7.66 -31.48 10.14
CA SER A 611 -8.32 -32.79 10.27
C SER A 611 -9.85 -32.67 10.39
N ASP A 612 -10.55 -33.78 10.21
CA ASP A 612 -12.01 -33.83 10.37
C ASP A 612 -12.46 -33.79 11.84
N ASP A 613 -11.61 -34.25 12.78
CA ASP A 613 -11.86 -34.19 14.23
C ASP A 613 -11.81 -32.75 14.79
N GLU A 614 -11.06 -31.85 14.16
CA GLU A 614 -11.09 -30.44 14.51
C GLU A 614 -12.49 -29.87 14.18
N HIS A 615 -13.19 -29.37 15.20
CA HIS A 615 -14.55 -28.82 15.09
C HIS A 615 -14.57 -27.42 14.40
N VAL A 616 -13.80 -27.25 13.32
CA VAL A 616 -13.55 -25.97 12.61
C VAL A 616 -14.74 -25.41 11.82
N GLU A 617 -15.89 -26.09 11.89
CA GLU A 617 -17.17 -25.63 11.34
C GLU A 617 -18.19 -25.29 12.44
N SER A 618 -17.79 -25.29 13.72
CA SER A 618 -18.65 -24.79 14.82
C SER A 618 -18.95 -23.30 14.68
N TYR A 619 -20.00 -22.82 15.34
CA TYR A 619 -20.34 -21.39 15.37
C TYR A 619 -19.17 -20.54 15.90
N GLU A 620 -18.56 -20.98 16.98
CA GLU A 620 -17.43 -20.34 17.65
C GLU A 620 -16.20 -20.29 16.74
N SER A 621 -15.92 -21.39 16.03
CA SER A 621 -14.77 -21.47 15.12
C SER A 621 -14.98 -20.60 13.89
N ASN A 622 -16.19 -20.56 13.32
CA ASN A 622 -16.55 -19.66 12.22
C ASN A 622 -16.45 -18.18 12.64
N ILE A 623 -16.93 -17.79 13.83
CA ILE A 623 -16.77 -16.42 14.34
C ILE A 623 -15.30 -16.08 14.59
N ASN A 624 -14.50 -17.00 15.14
CA ASN A 624 -13.04 -16.81 15.29
C ASN A 624 -12.33 -16.66 13.93
N HIS A 625 -12.69 -17.47 12.93
CA HIS A 625 -12.17 -17.37 11.56
C HIS A 625 -12.51 -16.00 10.94
N LEU A 626 -13.78 -15.61 10.95
CA LEU A 626 -14.24 -14.31 10.43
C LEU A 626 -13.55 -13.14 11.13
N PHE A 627 -13.36 -13.23 12.45
CA PHE A 627 -12.61 -12.24 13.23
C PHE A 627 -11.15 -12.15 12.77
N SER A 628 -10.49 -13.28 12.49
CA SER A 628 -9.12 -13.28 11.93
C SER A 628 -9.04 -12.64 10.53
N VAL A 629 -10.06 -12.82 9.68
CA VAL A 629 -10.16 -12.15 8.38
C VAL A 629 -10.38 -10.65 8.56
N ALA A 630 -11.26 -10.24 9.48
CA ALA A 630 -11.53 -8.83 9.77
C ALA A 630 -10.29 -8.09 10.32
N LEU A 631 -9.52 -8.74 11.23
CA LEU A 631 -8.25 -8.21 11.74
C LEU A 631 -7.15 -8.07 10.66
N ARG A 632 -7.32 -8.67 9.47
CA ARG A 632 -6.42 -8.50 8.30
C ARG A 632 -6.96 -7.52 7.27
N LYS A 633 -8.17 -7.75 6.75
CA LYS A 633 -8.71 -7.04 5.58
C LYS A 633 -9.44 -5.76 5.98
N LEU A 634 -10.29 -5.80 6.99
CA LEU A 634 -11.09 -4.64 7.40
C LEU A 634 -10.25 -3.55 8.12
N THR A 635 -9.28 -3.96 8.93
CA THR A 635 -8.37 -3.02 9.64
C THR A 635 -7.39 -2.31 8.71
N LEU A 636 -7.06 -2.93 7.58
CA LEU A 636 -6.18 -2.37 6.54
C LEU A 636 -6.82 -1.22 5.77
N LEU A 637 -8.14 -1.28 5.53
CA LEU A 637 -8.87 -0.28 4.74
C LEU A 637 -8.69 1.17 5.25
N PRO A 638 -8.96 1.52 6.52
CA PRO A 638 -8.78 2.90 6.96
C PRO A 638 -7.30 3.31 7.04
N PHE A 639 -6.36 2.39 7.23
CA PHE A 639 -4.93 2.71 7.09
C PHE A 639 -4.56 3.04 5.63
N ALA A 640 -5.04 2.23 4.70
CA ALA A 640 -4.76 2.39 3.28
C ALA A 640 -5.34 3.70 2.73
N TYR A 641 -6.55 4.04 3.18
CA TYR A 641 -7.20 5.31 2.89
C TYR A 641 -6.42 6.51 3.46
N VAL A 642 -5.97 6.43 4.73
CA VAL A 642 -5.23 7.50 5.40
C VAL A 642 -3.88 7.81 4.75
N ILE A 643 -3.13 6.80 4.28
CA ILE A 643 -1.84 7.03 3.60
C ILE A 643 -2.02 7.91 2.36
N ASP A 644 -2.95 7.56 1.48
CA ASP A 644 -3.08 8.27 0.22
C ASP A 644 -3.91 9.55 0.35
N LEU A 645 -4.89 9.66 1.27
CA LEU A 645 -5.45 10.96 1.66
C LEU A 645 -4.36 11.94 2.12
N TRP A 646 -3.43 11.48 2.97
CA TRP A 646 -2.33 12.31 3.44
C TRP A 646 -1.39 12.70 2.29
N ARG A 647 -0.99 11.75 1.43
CA ARG A 647 -0.10 12.04 0.30
C ARG A 647 -0.73 12.93 -0.75
N TRP A 648 -2.00 12.74 -1.09
CA TRP A 648 -2.70 13.60 -2.05
C TRP A 648 -2.75 15.05 -1.53
N ALA A 649 -3.10 15.25 -0.26
CA ALA A 649 -3.12 16.57 0.35
C ALA A 649 -1.73 17.24 0.44
N VAL A 650 -0.65 16.44 0.52
CA VAL A 650 0.74 16.92 0.43
C VAL A 650 1.13 17.30 -1.00
N PHE A 651 0.82 16.48 -2.01
CA PHE A 651 1.08 16.82 -3.41
C PHE A 651 0.28 18.03 -3.89
N GLN A 652 -0.97 18.16 -3.46
CA GLN A 652 -1.83 19.32 -3.70
C GLN A 652 -1.40 20.58 -2.93
N GLY A 653 -0.40 20.49 -2.04
CA GLY A 653 0.16 21.62 -1.30
C GLY A 653 -0.67 22.11 -0.10
N SER A 654 -1.87 21.57 0.10
CA SER A 654 -2.70 21.88 1.29
C SER A 654 -2.06 21.46 2.61
N VAL A 655 -1.14 20.49 2.57
CA VAL A 655 -0.38 19.99 3.74
C VAL A 655 1.10 20.25 3.48
N THR A 656 1.61 21.32 4.06
CA THR A 656 3.01 21.75 3.90
C THR A 656 3.95 20.97 4.84
N PRO A 657 5.28 20.99 4.62
CA PRO A 657 6.27 20.38 5.52
C PRO A 657 6.24 20.86 6.98
N ARG A 658 5.49 21.92 7.32
CA ARG A 658 5.28 22.37 8.70
C ARG A 658 4.16 21.65 9.44
N ASN A 659 3.28 20.93 8.72
CA ASN A 659 2.09 20.26 9.24
C ASN A 659 2.05 18.77 8.86
N TYR A 660 3.18 18.22 8.38
CA TYR A 660 3.26 16.84 7.87
C TYR A 660 2.84 15.83 8.94
N ASN A 661 3.35 15.97 10.17
CA ASN A 661 3.14 14.98 11.21
C ASN A 661 1.78 15.17 11.92
N CYS A 662 1.35 16.41 12.11
CA CYS A 662 0.06 16.78 12.67
C CYS A 662 -1.09 16.30 11.78
N HIS A 663 -1.06 16.58 10.47
CA HIS A 663 -2.11 16.14 9.55
C HIS A 663 -2.13 14.61 9.38
N TRP A 664 -0.98 13.94 9.48
CA TRP A 664 -0.91 12.48 9.53
C TRP A 664 -1.68 11.93 10.74
N TRP A 665 -1.41 12.45 11.95
CA TRP A 665 -2.09 12.00 13.16
C TRP A 665 -3.56 12.39 13.22
N TYR A 666 -3.93 13.54 12.66
CA TYR A 666 -5.33 13.91 12.43
C TYR A 666 -6.08 12.84 11.62
N LEU A 667 -5.57 12.48 10.44
CA LEU A 667 -6.20 11.49 9.57
C LEU A 667 -6.24 10.09 10.23
N ARG A 668 -5.15 9.70 10.92
CA ARG A 668 -5.07 8.45 11.70
C ARG A 668 -6.16 8.38 12.77
N GLU A 669 -6.37 9.44 13.55
CA GLU A 669 -7.42 9.47 14.55
C GLU A 669 -8.81 9.54 13.91
N LYS A 670 -9.00 10.37 12.87
CA LYS A 670 -10.29 10.58 12.19
C LYS A 670 -10.85 9.32 11.51
N TYR A 671 -10.00 8.50 10.91
CA TYR A 671 -10.43 7.36 10.09
C TYR A 671 -10.10 5.99 10.71
N GLN A 672 -9.00 5.83 11.45
CA GLN A 672 -8.71 4.58 12.18
C GLN A 672 -9.05 4.63 13.67
N GLY A 673 -9.20 5.81 14.28
CA GLY A 673 -9.30 5.90 15.73
C GLY A 673 -8.04 5.40 16.41
N VAL A 674 -6.87 5.75 15.86
CA VAL A 674 -5.55 5.32 16.35
C VAL A 674 -4.73 6.55 16.70
N VAL A 675 -4.29 6.63 17.95
CA VAL A 675 -3.53 7.75 18.53
C VAL A 675 -2.05 7.38 18.69
N PRO A 676 -1.11 8.34 18.71
CA PRO A 676 0.29 8.04 18.98
C PRO A 676 0.50 7.62 20.46
N PRO A 677 1.54 6.83 20.78
CA PRO A 677 1.87 6.45 22.16
C PRO A 677 2.33 7.61 23.06
N GLU A 678 2.63 8.76 22.48
CA GLU A 678 3.08 9.97 23.15
C GLU A 678 2.70 11.20 22.31
N LYS A 679 2.83 12.41 22.87
CA LYS A 679 2.66 13.64 22.10
C LYS A 679 3.78 13.78 21.05
N ARG A 680 3.39 13.90 19.78
CA ARG A 680 4.32 14.08 18.64
C ARG A 680 4.57 15.55 18.33
N SER A 681 5.66 15.83 17.62
CA SER A 681 6.06 17.15 17.12
C SER A 681 6.27 17.11 15.61
N GLU A 682 6.49 18.29 15.01
CA GLU A 682 6.84 18.44 13.59
C GLU A 682 8.34 18.31 13.32
N GLU A 683 9.16 17.99 14.32
CA GLU A 683 10.53 17.51 14.12
C GLU A 683 10.55 16.06 13.61
N GLN A 684 9.48 15.33 13.90
CA GLN A 684 9.28 13.93 13.57
C GLN A 684 8.54 13.82 12.23
N PHE A 685 8.70 12.69 11.55
CA PHE A 685 8.07 12.43 10.25
C PHE A 685 7.56 10.99 10.23
N ASP A 686 6.52 10.74 11.01
CA ASP A 686 5.99 9.41 11.25
C ASP A 686 5.54 8.67 9.97
N PRO A 687 4.88 9.28 8.96
CA PRO A 687 4.54 8.57 7.72
C PRO A 687 5.75 8.08 6.92
N GLY A 688 6.91 8.73 7.00
CA GLY A 688 8.15 8.25 6.39
C GLY A 688 8.66 6.92 6.96
N SER A 689 8.14 6.51 8.11
CA SER A 689 8.48 5.25 8.78
C SER A 689 7.77 4.03 8.15
N LYS A 690 7.03 4.21 7.05
CA LYS A 690 6.32 3.17 6.28
C LYS A 690 6.93 3.03 4.87
N PHE A 691 7.27 1.80 4.48
CA PHE A 691 8.00 1.48 3.24
C PHE A 691 7.45 2.20 2.00
N HIS A 692 6.15 2.09 1.75
CA HIS A 692 5.50 2.67 0.56
C HIS A 692 5.57 4.19 0.46
N VAL A 693 5.82 4.91 1.56
CA VAL A 693 6.08 6.36 1.57
C VAL A 693 7.53 6.61 1.18
N ALA A 694 8.49 5.93 1.83
CA ALA A 694 9.93 6.03 1.54
C ALA A 694 10.32 5.54 0.13
N ALA A 695 9.58 4.57 -0.41
CA ALA A 695 9.85 3.91 -1.69
C ALA A 695 8.99 4.44 -2.86
N ASN A 696 8.17 5.48 -2.64
CA ASN A 696 7.28 6.05 -3.66
C ASN A 696 6.36 5.02 -4.35
N VAL A 697 5.56 4.29 -3.56
CA VAL A 697 4.57 3.33 -4.08
C VAL A 697 3.15 3.80 -3.71
N PRO A 698 2.26 4.13 -4.67
CA PRO A 698 0.86 4.49 -4.42
C PRO A 698 0.12 3.39 -3.64
N TYR A 699 -0.67 3.75 -2.62
CA TYR A 699 -1.19 2.83 -1.61
C TYR A 699 -2.70 2.56 -1.73
N ILE A 700 -3.45 3.44 -2.40
CA ILE A 700 -4.90 3.29 -2.60
C ILE A 700 -5.25 2.00 -3.37
N ARG A 701 -4.28 1.43 -4.11
CA ARG A 701 -4.37 0.09 -4.71
C ARG A 701 -4.84 -0.97 -3.71
N TYR A 702 -4.36 -0.93 -2.46
CA TYR A 702 -4.70 -1.92 -1.43
C TYR A 702 -6.09 -1.68 -0.85
N PHE A 703 -6.57 -0.43 -0.84
CA PHE A 703 -7.97 -0.14 -0.50
C PHE A 703 -8.90 -0.70 -1.57
N ILE A 704 -8.62 -0.38 -2.84
CA ILE A 704 -9.44 -0.82 -3.98
C ILE A 704 -9.38 -2.35 -4.13
N SER A 705 -8.21 -2.97 -3.96
CA SER A 705 -8.02 -4.42 -3.89
C SER A 705 -8.98 -5.08 -2.91
N ALA A 706 -8.99 -4.60 -1.66
CA ALA A 706 -9.82 -5.13 -0.60
C ALA A 706 -11.33 -4.85 -0.76
N ILE A 707 -11.77 -4.07 -1.76
CA ILE A 707 -13.16 -4.03 -2.21
C ILE A 707 -13.39 -5.03 -3.34
N LEU A 708 -12.51 -5.00 -4.35
CA LEU A 708 -12.59 -5.81 -5.56
C LEU A 708 -12.52 -7.32 -5.26
N GLU A 709 -11.64 -7.77 -4.37
CA GLU A 709 -11.46 -9.19 -4.03
C GLU A 709 -12.78 -9.81 -3.54
N PHE A 710 -13.51 -9.15 -2.64
CA PHE A 710 -14.78 -9.67 -2.12
C PHE A 710 -15.89 -9.59 -3.17
N GLN A 711 -15.90 -8.55 -3.99
CA GLN A 711 -16.88 -8.40 -5.08
C GLN A 711 -16.69 -9.49 -6.17
N MET A 712 -15.44 -9.81 -6.52
CA MET A 712 -15.05 -10.91 -7.39
C MET A 712 -15.38 -12.27 -6.77
N HIS A 713 -14.99 -12.50 -5.52
CA HIS A 713 -15.28 -13.72 -4.77
C HIS A 713 -16.78 -13.99 -4.73
N ARG A 714 -17.61 -13.03 -4.29
CA ARG A 714 -19.08 -13.17 -4.25
C ARG A 714 -19.68 -13.57 -5.58
N HIS A 715 -19.23 -12.97 -6.68
CA HIS A 715 -19.76 -13.32 -8.00
C HIS A 715 -19.31 -14.72 -8.44
N MET A 716 -18.02 -15.05 -8.31
CA MET A 716 -17.52 -16.39 -8.65
C MET A 716 -18.20 -17.47 -7.82
N CYS A 717 -18.33 -17.28 -6.51
CA CYS A 717 -18.99 -18.20 -5.57
C CYS A 717 -20.46 -18.43 -5.91
N LYS A 718 -21.18 -17.39 -6.38
CA LYS A 718 -22.55 -17.52 -6.90
C LYS A 718 -22.60 -18.32 -8.21
N VAL A 719 -21.68 -18.05 -9.14
CA VAL A 719 -21.59 -18.75 -10.44
C VAL A 719 -21.30 -20.24 -10.26
N VAL A 720 -20.43 -20.62 -9.32
CA VAL A 720 -20.05 -22.03 -9.06
C VAL A 720 -21.00 -22.77 -8.10
N GLY A 721 -22.10 -22.12 -7.67
CA GLY A 721 -23.13 -22.68 -6.79
C GLY A 721 -22.72 -22.90 -5.34
N GLU A 722 -21.60 -22.30 -4.90
CA GLU A 722 -21.04 -22.42 -3.53
C GLU A 722 -21.61 -21.39 -2.55
N TYR A 723 -22.24 -20.31 -3.04
CA TYR A 723 -22.92 -19.29 -2.24
C TYR A 723 -24.29 -18.94 -2.82
N ASP A 724 -25.28 -18.79 -1.94
CA ASP A 724 -26.61 -18.26 -2.24
C ASP A 724 -27.07 -17.41 -1.04
N PRO A 725 -27.43 -16.12 -1.20
CA PRO A 725 -27.88 -15.28 -0.10
C PRO A 725 -29.17 -15.76 0.58
N ASN A 726 -29.90 -16.72 -0.02
CA ASN A 726 -31.13 -17.30 0.53
C ASN A 726 -30.91 -18.66 1.21
N ASP A 727 -29.73 -19.27 1.11
CA ASP A 727 -29.41 -20.57 1.72
C ASP A 727 -28.35 -20.39 2.82
N THR A 728 -28.77 -20.47 4.09
CA THR A 728 -27.89 -20.33 5.26
C THR A 728 -26.82 -21.43 5.36
N ARG A 729 -26.94 -22.52 4.58
CA ARG A 729 -25.92 -23.58 4.45
C ARG A 729 -24.85 -23.26 3.41
N LYS A 730 -24.99 -22.15 2.68
CA LYS A 730 -24.04 -21.63 1.68
C LYS A 730 -23.62 -20.18 1.95
N PRO A 731 -23.16 -19.84 3.17
CA PRO A 731 -22.72 -18.49 3.48
C PRO A 731 -21.45 -18.13 2.69
N LEU A 732 -21.30 -16.87 2.30
CA LEU A 732 -20.22 -16.45 1.40
C LEU A 732 -18.80 -16.83 1.91
N HIS A 733 -18.57 -16.77 3.22
CA HIS A 733 -17.27 -17.09 3.83
C HIS A 733 -16.90 -18.59 3.84
N SER A 734 -17.81 -19.49 3.48
CA SER A 734 -17.51 -20.93 3.35
C SER A 734 -17.16 -21.34 1.91
N CYS A 735 -17.11 -20.41 0.97
CA CYS A 735 -16.92 -20.68 -0.45
C CYS A 735 -15.49 -21.14 -0.79
N ASP A 736 -15.39 -22.34 -1.38
CA ASP A 736 -14.17 -22.81 -2.03
C ASP A 736 -14.36 -22.89 -3.55
N ILE A 737 -13.62 -22.06 -4.30
CA ILE A 737 -13.60 -22.09 -5.77
C ILE A 737 -12.62 -23.13 -6.33
N TYR A 738 -11.80 -23.80 -5.51
CA TYR A 738 -10.86 -24.83 -5.96
C TYR A 738 -11.57 -25.95 -6.73
N GLN A 739 -10.97 -26.38 -7.86
CA GLN A 739 -11.53 -27.30 -8.85
C GLN A 739 -12.79 -26.80 -9.60
N LYS A 740 -13.21 -25.53 -9.43
CA LYS A 740 -14.37 -24.95 -10.13
C LYS A 740 -13.94 -24.20 -11.40
N GLN A 741 -13.80 -24.93 -12.51
CA GLN A 741 -13.33 -24.38 -13.79
C GLN A 741 -14.16 -23.17 -14.31
N GLN A 742 -15.43 -23.04 -13.92
CA GLN A 742 -16.27 -21.88 -14.23
C GLN A 742 -15.73 -20.56 -13.64
N ALA A 743 -15.17 -20.58 -12.43
CA ALA A 743 -14.50 -19.42 -11.83
C ALA A 743 -13.20 -19.09 -12.58
N GLY A 744 -12.42 -20.11 -12.95
CA GLY A 744 -11.24 -19.95 -13.80
C GLY A 744 -11.54 -19.39 -15.18
N THR A 745 -12.69 -19.70 -15.77
CA THR A 745 -13.15 -19.07 -17.03
C THR A 745 -13.38 -17.57 -16.87
N LEU A 746 -13.90 -17.11 -15.74
CA LEU A 746 -14.05 -15.68 -15.44
C LEU A 746 -12.69 -15.00 -15.22
N LEU A 747 -11.81 -15.62 -14.42
CA LEU A 747 -10.45 -15.16 -14.17
C LEU A 747 -9.65 -15.06 -15.48
N ARG A 748 -9.57 -16.15 -16.25
CA ARG A 748 -8.93 -16.20 -17.58
C ARG A 748 -9.41 -15.07 -18.49
N ARG A 749 -10.73 -14.83 -18.54
CA ARG A 749 -11.32 -13.79 -19.39
C ARG A 749 -10.95 -12.37 -18.96
N VAL A 750 -10.90 -12.08 -17.66
CA VAL A 750 -10.53 -10.73 -17.17
C VAL A 750 -9.02 -10.50 -17.20
N MET A 751 -8.22 -11.49 -16.81
CA MET A 751 -6.75 -11.43 -16.83
C MET A 751 -6.22 -11.19 -18.24
N SER A 752 -6.70 -11.95 -19.25
CA SER A 752 -6.26 -11.78 -20.64
C SER A 752 -6.61 -10.43 -21.29
N MET A 753 -7.41 -9.57 -20.64
CA MET A 753 -7.66 -8.20 -21.12
C MET A 753 -6.49 -7.26 -20.83
N GLY A 754 -5.71 -7.50 -19.76
CA GLY A 754 -4.75 -6.53 -19.24
C GLY A 754 -5.40 -5.15 -19.03
N SER A 755 -4.73 -4.08 -19.46
CA SER A 755 -5.29 -2.72 -19.45
C SER A 755 -5.83 -2.24 -20.82
N SER A 756 -6.06 -3.16 -21.77
CA SER A 756 -6.60 -2.81 -23.10
C SER A 756 -7.97 -2.12 -23.04
N GLN A 757 -8.78 -2.45 -22.03
CA GLN A 757 -10.10 -1.84 -21.79
C GLN A 757 -10.12 -0.98 -20.52
N PRO A 758 -11.07 -0.04 -20.39
CA PRO A 758 -11.36 0.62 -19.11
C PRO A 758 -11.74 -0.40 -18.03
N TRP A 759 -11.28 -0.19 -16.79
CA TRP A 759 -11.52 -1.13 -15.69
C TRP A 759 -13.00 -1.45 -15.38
N PRO A 760 -14.01 -0.59 -15.66
CA PRO A 760 -15.41 -0.95 -15.48
C PRO A 760 -15.86 -2.13 -16.36
N GLU A 761 -15.28 -2.32 -17.55
CA GLU A 761 -15.59 -3.49 -18.39
C GLU A 761 -14.92 -4.75 -17.87
N ALA A 762 -13.68 -4.65 -17.37
CA ALA A 762 -13.02 -5.74 -16.66
C ALA A 762 -13.83 -6.15 -15.42
N LEU A 763 -14.35 -5.19 -14.65
CA LEU A 763 -15.19 -5.45 -13.47
C LEU A 763 -16.51 -6.12 -13.84
N LYS A 764 -17.12 -5.70 -14.95
CA LYS A 764 -18.36 -6.28 -15.48
C LYS A 764 -18.18 -7.72 -15.92
N VAL A 765 -17.01 -8.08 -16.46
CA VAL A 765 -16.69 -9.46 -16.87
C VAL A 765 -16.64 -10.43 -15.67
N ILE A 766 -16.04 -10.03 -14.54
CA ILE A 766 -15.85 -10.92 -13.37
C ILE A 766 -16.90 -10.72 -12.25
N THR A 767 -17.68 -9.63 -12.25
CA THR A 767 -18.70 -9.35 -11.21
C THR A 767 -20.11 -9.09 -11.72
N GLY A 768 -20.31 -8.93 -13.02
CA GLY A 768 -21.56 -8.45 -13.63
C GLY A 768 -21.83 -6.95 -13.44
N SER A 769 -21.08 -6.26 -12.58
CA SER A 769 -21.22 -4.82 -12.27
C SER A 769 -20.10 -4.00 -12.89
N ARG A 770 -20.41 -2.78 -13.34
CA ARG A 770 -19.42 -1.77 -13.77
C ARG A 770 -18.91 -0.91 -12.60
N CYS A 771 -19.55 -0.99 -11.43
CA CYS A 771 -19.25 -0.17 -10.25
C CYS A 771 -18.60 -1.02 -9.14
N MET A 772 -17.71 -0.40 -8.36
CA MET A 772 -17.18 -1.00 -7.13
C MET A 772 -18.26 -1.02 -6.03
N ASP A 773 -18.29 -2.09 -5.25
CA ASP A 773 -19.32 -2.34 -4.24
C ASP A 773 -18.72 -2.99 -2.98
N ALA A 774 -18.78 -2.26 -1.87
CA ALA A 774 -18.26 -2.74 -0.59
C ALA A 774 -19.24 -3.65 0.17
N SER A 775 -20.48 -3.83 -0.31
CA SER A 775 -21.45 -4.71 0.33
C SER A 775 -20.97 -6.16 0.41
N ALA A 776 -20.19 -6.62 -0.58
CA ALA A 776 -19.64 -7.98 -0.62
C ALA A 776 -18.72 -8.30 0.58
N LEU A 777 -17.95 -7.32 1.07
CA LEU A 777 -17.09 -7.47 2.24
C LEU A 777 -17.91 -7.55 3.53
N ARG A 778 -18.96 -6.73 3.67
CA ARG A 778 -19.88 -6.83 4.82
C ARG A 778 -20.69 -8.10 4.80
N GLU A 779 -21.10 -8.58 3.63
CA GLU A 779 -21.83 -9.83 3.46
C GLU A 779 -20.99 -11.05 3.84
N TYR A 780 -19.69 -11.08 3.47
CA TYR A 780 -18.74 -12.09 3.94
C TYR A 780 -18.63 -12.08 5.47
N LEU A 781 -18.49 -10.88 6.07
CA LEU A 781 -18.32 -10.67 7.51
C LEU A 781 -19.64 -10.58 8.30
N LEU A 782 -20.81 -10.79 7.69
CA LEU A 782 -22.11 -10.49 8.31
C LEU A 782 -22.38 -11.23 9.63
N PRO A 783 -22.00 -12.52 9.81
CA PRO A 783 -22.16 -13.21 11.09
C PRO A 783 -21.30 -12.59 12.20
N LEU A 784 -20.10 -12.09 11.85
CA LEU A 784 -19.23 -11.37 12.77
C LEU A 784 -19.78 -9.98 13.08
N GLU A 785 -20.35 -9.27 12.10
CA GLU A 785 -20.99 -7.95 12.32
C GLU A 785 -22.13 -8.06 13.35
N HIS A 786 -22.98 -9.08 13.21
CA HIS A 786 -24.03 -9.39 14.18
C HIS A 786 -23.42 -9.70 15.56
N TRP A 787 -22.44 -10.60 15.64
CA TRP A 787 -21.83 -11.02 16.90
C TRP A 787 -21.15 -9.84 17.64
N LEU A 788 -20.37 -9.02 16.91
CA LEU A 788 -19.71 -7.84 17.48
C LEU A 788 -20.72 -6.82 18.01
N THR A 789 -21.83 -6.62 17.30
CA THR A 789 -22.90 -5.69 17.74
C THR A 789 -23.51 -6.16 19.06
N VAL A 790 -23.97 -7.42 19.13
CA VAL A 790 -24.57 -7.98 20.35
C VAL A 790 -23.58 -8.01 21.52
N GLU A 791 -22.31 -8.38 21.28
CA GLU A 791 -21.29 -8.46 22.32
C GLU A 791 -20.82 -7.09 22.84
N ASN A 792 -20.81 -6.05 21.99
CA ASN A 792 -20.53 -4.68 22.39
C ASN A 792 -21.71 -4.02 23.12
N GLU A 793 -22.96 -4.26 22.67
CA GLU A 793 -24.17 -3.82 23.37
C GLU A 793 -24.24 -4.43 24.78
N LYS A 794 -23.96 -5.74 24.89
CA LYS A 794 -23.93 -6.51 26.15
C LYS A 794 -22.93 -5.98 27.19
N THR A 795 -21.82 -5.36 26.79
CA THR A 795 -20.89 -4.72 27.75
C THR A 795 -20.95 -3.19 27.77
N GLY A 796 -21.81 -2.57 26.95
CA GLY A 796 -22.04 -1.13 26.95
C GLY A 796 -20.91 -0.32 26.31
N GLU A 797 -20.25 -0.85 25.28
CA GLU A 797 -19.11 -0.18 24.65
C GLU A 797 -19.50 1.11 23.90
N LEU A 798 -18.63 2.12 23.99
CA LEU A 798 -18.72 3.29 23.13
C LEU A 798 -18.34 2.89 21.69
N ILE A 799 -19.31 2.83 20.79
CA ILE A 799 -19.05 2.56 19.37
C ILE A 799 -18.36 3.77 18.72
N GLY A 800 -17.12 3.58 18.29
CA GLY A 800 -16.23 4.67 17.89
C GLY A 800 -15.47 5.27 19.06
N TRP A 801 -15.03 6.53 18.94
CA TRP A 801 -14.14 7.17 19.91
C TRP A 801 -14.39 8.68 20.02
N GLU A 802 -14.12 9.23 21.19
CA GLU A 802 -14.06 10.68 21.42
C GLU A 802 -12.74 11.24 20.85
N HIS A 803 -12.84 12.35 20.12
CA HIS A 803 -11.69 12.99 19.50
C HIS A 803 -10.78 13.66 20.52
N THR A 804 -9.47 13.61 20.30
CA THR A 804 -8.50 14.10 21.29
C THR A 804 -8.46 15.63 21.41
N GLY A 805 -8.96 16.36 20.40
CA GLY A 805 -9.36 17.77 20.55
C GLY A 805 -9.55 18.59 19.26
N GLU A 806 -10.59 18.33 18.44
CA GLU A 806 -11.03 19.23 17.35
C GLU A 806 -12.44 19.83 17.57
N ASP A 807 -12.61 20.56 18.67
CA ASP A 807 -13.43 21.80 18.67
C ASP A 807 -12.54 23.06 18.58
N ARG A 808 -11.21 22.89 18.64
CA ARG A 808 -10.21 23.98 18.64
C ARG A 808 -9.55 24.24 17.28
N ALA A 809 -10.06 23.62 16.22
CA ALA A 809 -9.82 24.09 14.85
C ALA A 809 -10.77 25.24 14.46
N THR A 810 -11.92 25.38 15.13
CA THR A 810 -12.98 26.36 14.83
C THR A 810 -13.54 27.06 16.08
N SER A 811 -12.75 27.22 17.14
CA SER A 811 -13.05 28.15 18.23
C SER A 811 -11.77 28.75 18.83
N GLY A 812 -11.74 30.08 18.99
CA GLY A 812 -10.58 30.81 19.49
C GLY A 812 -10.47 30.77 21.02
N GLY A 813 -9.37 30.22 21.55
CA GLY A 813 -9.24 30.01 23.01
C GLY A 813 -7.83 30.13 23.61
N SER A 814 -6.84 30.66 22.88
CA SER A 814 -5.48 30.91 23.41
C SER A 814 -4.58 31.86 22.61
N GLY A 815 -4.99 32.35 21.43
CA GLY A 815 -4.11 33.20 20.59
C GLY A 815 -3.93 34.65 21.05
N MET A 816 -4.82 35.15 21.92
CA MET A 816 -4.97 36.59 22.18
C MET A 816 -3.76 37.21 22.90
N THR A 817 -3.25 36.57 23.96
CA THR A 817 -2.16 37.11 24.80
C THR A 817 -0.84 37.28 24.03
N VAL A 818 -0.54 36.36 23.10
CA VAL A 818 0.67 36.42 22.27
C VAL A 818 0.51 37.45 21.15
N ALA A 819 -0.68 37.52 20.53
CA ALA A 819 -0.98 38.52 19.51
C ALA A 819 -0.82 39.95 20.04
N PHE A 820 -1.31 40.25 21.25
CA PHE A 820 -1.16 41.57 21.88
C PHE A 820 0.31 41.99 22.07
N ILE A 821 1.18 41.07 22.51
CA ILE A 821 2.61 41.36 22.72
C ILE A 821 3.33 41.58 21.38
N ILE A 822 3.05 40.74 20.37
CA ILE A 822 3.62 40.91 19.02
C ILE A 822 3.14 42.22 18.40
N PHE A 823 1.87 42.59 18.55
CA PHE A 823 1.31 43.83 18.01
C PHE A 823 1.95 45.07 18.66
N ALA A 824 2.18 45.05 19.97
CA ALA A 824 2.85 46.14 20.70
C ALA A 824 4.34 46.32 20.30
N VAL A 825 5.06 45.23 19.99
CA VAL A 825 6.43 45.31 19.47
C VAL A 825 6.44 45.76 18.00
N ALA A 826 5.48 45.30 17.21
CA ALA A 826 5.36 45.68 15.79
C ALA A 826 5.06 47.18 15.62
N THR A 827 4.14 47.77 16.39
CA THR A 827 3.86 49.21 16.32
C THR A 827 5.04 50.07 16.75
N PHE A 828 5.86 49.61 17.70
CA PHE A 828 7.09 50.30 18.11
C PHE A 828 8.17 50.30 17.00
N LEU A 829 8.19 49.28 16.14
CA LEU A 829 9.12 49.18 15.01
C LEU A 829 8.61 49.88 13.75
N HIS A 830 7.32 49.78 13.41
CA HIS A 830 6.79 50.34 12.16
C HIS A 830 6.77 51.89 12.16
N LEU A 831 6.78 52.52 13.34
CA LEU A 831 6.93 53.99 13.45
C LEU A 831 8.40 54.44 13.52
N TRP A 832 9.35 53.53 13.70
CA TRP A 832 10.78 53.79 13.42
C TRP A 832 10.98 54.05 11.92
N GLU A 833 10.26 53.34 11.05
CA GLU A 833 10.23 53.61 9.60
C GLU A 833 9.57 54.95 9.25
N SER A 834 8.67 55.49 10.07
CA SER A 834 8.05 56.80 9.76
C SER A 834 9.02 57.99 9.90
N GLN A 835 10.21 57.78 10.49
CA GLN A 835 11.31 58.75 10.40
C GLN A 835 11.98 58.78 9.00
N CYS A 836 11.59 57.89 8.08
CA CYS A 836 11.75 58.08 6.62
C CYS A 836 10.77 59.13 6.03
N TRP A 837 10.27 60.01 6.89
CA TRP A 837 10.44 61.47 6.71
C TRP A 837 11.80 61.86 6.07
N GLN A 838 12.05 63.15 5.84
CA GLN A 838 13.31 63.68 5.26
C GLN A 838 13.51 63.37 3.76
N LEU A 839 13.35 62.12 3.31
CA LEU A 839 13.56 61.73 1.90
C LEU A 839 12.44 62.22 0.97
N LEU A 840 11.17 61.89 1.25
CA LEU A 840 10.04 62.32 0.39
C LEU A 840 9.75 63.83 0.46
N THR A 841 10.12 64.49 1.56
CA THR A 841 10.07 65.96 1.71
C THR A 841 10.98 66.71 0.73
N ALA A 842 11.95 66.03 0.09
CA ALA A 842 12.81 66.64 -0.93
C ALA A 842 12.18 66.67 -2.34
N ALA A 843 11.17 65.84 -2.62
CA ALA A 843 10.69 65.61 -3.98
C ALA A 843 9.49 66.48 -4.40
N TRP A 844 8.52 66.71 -3.50
CA TRP A 844 7.22 67.29 -3.88
C TRP A 844 7.11 68.82 -3.68
N SER A 845 8.19 69.47 -3.25
CA SER A 845 8.30 70.94 -3.16
C SER A 845 8.54 71.62 -4.53
N ALA A 846 8.74 70.85 -5.60
CA ALA A 846 9.29 71.33 -6.87
C ALA A 846 8.29 71.60 -8.01
N LEU A 847 7.06 71.05 -7.97
CA LEU A 847 6.16 71.03 -9.15
C LEU A 847 4.82 71.73 -8.88
N ARG A 848 4.74 73.02 -9.24
CA ARG A 848 3.55 73.89 -9.13
C ARG A 848 2.74 73.97 -10.45
N PRO A 849 1.47 74.40 -10.37
CA PRO A 849 0.77 75.12 -11.45
C PRO A 849 0.68 76.66 -11.22
N ASN A 850 1.11 77.52 -12.17
CA ASN A 850 0.52 78.88 -12.43
C ASN A 850 1.10 79.73 -13.63
N GLU A 851 0.30 79.93 -14.71
CA GLU A 851 0.24 81.06 -15.69
C GLU A 851 -1.14 81.72 -15.59
N SER A 852 -2.00 81.17 -14.72
CA SER A 852 -3.44 80.98 -14.93
C SER A 852 -3.87 80.04 -16.10
N VAL A 853 -3.40 78.79 -16.36
CA VAL A 853 -2.44 77.85 -15.72
C VAL A 853 -1.86 76.80 -16.76
N SER A 854 -0.55 76.49 -16.96
CA SER A 854 0.67 77.28 -16.65
C SER A 854 1.98 77.23 -17.54
N PRO A 855 2.15 77.93 -18.68
CA PRO A 855 2.12 77.32 -20.02
C PRO A 855 3.22 76.29 -20.30
N SER A 856 4.37 76.41 -19.64
CA SER A 856 5.39 75.36 -19.50
C SER A 856 4.77 74.07 -18.94
N LEU A 857 3.69 74.20 -18.17
CA LEU A 857 2.82 73.11 -17.75
C LEU A 857 2.20 72.35 -18.91
N ARG A 858 1.86 73.01 -20.03
CA ARG A 858 1.31 72.31 -21.20
C ARG A 858 2.33 71.33 -21.75
N HIS A 859 3.61 71.71 -21.81
CA HIS A 859 4.67 70.80 -22.26
C HIS A 859 5.05 69.75 -21.20
N LEU A 860 5.05 70.11 -19.91
CA LEU A 860 5.34 69.18 -18.82
C LEU A 860 4.22 68.14 -18.60
N VAL A 861 2.96 68.56 -18.74
CA VAL A 861 1.78 67.68 -18.78
C VAL A 861 1.81 66.82 -20.04
N HIS A 862 2.23 67.33 -21.20
CA HIS A 862 2.37 66.52 -22.41
C HIS A 862 3.29 65.30 -22.21
N THR A 863 4.33 65.42 -21.36
CA THR A 863 5.21 64.30 -21.00
C THR A 863 4.54 63.30 -20.06
N VAL A 864 3.70 63.76 -19.12
CA VAL A 864 2.83 62.88 -18.31
C VAL A 864 1.82 62.16 -19.22
N GLU A 865 1.31 62.83 -20.24
CA GLU A 865 0.32 62.35 -21.20
C GLU A 865 0.87 61.31 -22.19
N VAL A 866 2.19 61.25 -22.39
CA VAL A 866 2.88 60.18 -23.15
C VAL A 866 3.37 59.03 -22.24
N GLN A 867 3.38 59.21 -20.92
CA GLN A 867 3.59 58.12 -19.93
C GLN A 867 2.29 57.59 -19.31
N MET A 868 1.16 58.09 -19.79
CA MET A 868 -0.03 57.29 -20.05
C MET A 868 0.33 56.01 -20.86
N LEU A 869 -0.65 55.12 -21.04
CA LEU A 869 -0.67 54.02 -22.03
C LEU A 869 0.29 52.83 -21.79
N ASP A 870 1.57 53.00 -21.44
CA ASP A 870 2.56 51.90 -21.60
C ASP A 870 2.44 50.74 -20.57
N ARG A 871 1.95 50.98 -19.34
CA ARG A 871 1.85 49.93 -18.29
C ARG A 871 0.48 49.81 -17.61
N LEU A 872 -0.57 50.22 -18.32
CA LEU A 872 -1.97 49.95 -17.97
C LEU A 872 -2.40 48.52 -18.40
N THR A 873 -1.94 47.45 -17.74
CA THR A 873 -2.34 46.06 -18.10
C THR A 873 -2.62 45.09 -16.92
N GLY A 874 -3.56 45.45 -16.04
CA GLY A 874 -4.37 44.48 -15.27
C GLY A 874 -3.69 43.69 -14.11
N SER A 875 -4.45 42.96 -13.27
CA SER A 875 -5.90 42.69 -13.31
C SER A 875 -6.45 42.17 -11.97
N LYS A 876 -7.49 42.84 -11.42
CA LYS A 876 -8.59 42.29 -10.57
C LYS A 876 -8.22 41.77 -9.15
N ASN A 877 -9.09 41.80 -8.13
CA ASN A 877 -10.53 42.09 -8.06
C ASN A 877 -10.88 43.00 -6.85
N CYS A 878 -12.03 43.67 -6.92
CA CYS A 878 -12.71 44.35 -5.80
C CYS A 878 -14.20 43.95 -5.78
N SER A 879 -14.81 43.87 -4.58
CA SER A 879 -16.26 43.96 -4.28
C SER A 879 -16.61 43.08 -3.05
N HIS A 880 -17.46 43.48 -2.10
CA HIS A 880 -17.95 44.81 -1.76
C HIS A 880 -18.34 44.81 -0.28
N LEU A 881 -17.97 45.84 0.48
CA LEU A 881 -18.69 46.21 1.69
C LEU A 881 -19.92 47.01 1.27
N VAL A 882 -21.08 46.67 1.82
CA VAL A 882 -22.09 47.69 2.15
C VAL A 882 -21.70 48.18 3.54
N MET A 883 -21.33 49.45 3.63
CA MET A 883 -21.30 50.15 4.91
C MET A 883 -22.64 50.88 5.06
N ASP A 884 -23.21 50.83 6.24
CA ASP A 884 -24.18 51.84 6.68
C ASP A 884 -23.66 52.47 7.97
N GLN A 885 -24.11 53.69 8.26
CA GLN A 885 -23.30 54.69 8.95
C GLN A 885 -23.37 54.59 10.49
N ASP A 886 -24.31 53.81 11.03
CA ASP A 886 -24.70 53.76 12.45
C ASP A 886 -23.89 52.76 13.31
N ALA A 887 -22.61 52.54 12.98
CA ALA A 887 -21.77 51.55 13.69
C ALA A 887 -20.30 51.98 13.94
N ILE A 888 -19.95 53.26 13.65
CA ILE A 888 -18.62 53.84 13.96
C ILE A 888 -18.70 54.87 15.11
N ASN A 889 -19.92 55.27 15.51
CA ASN A 889 -20.25 55.93 16.77
C ASN A 889 -21.21 55.04 17.58
#